data_AF-A0A3M2E7Z2-F1
#
_entry.id   AF-A0A3M2E7Z2-F1
#
_cell.length_a   1.000
_cell.length_b   1.000
_cell.length_c   1.000
_cell.angle_alpha   90.00
_cell.angle_beta   90.00
_cell.angle_gamma   90.00
#
_symmetry.space_group_name_H-M   'P 1'
#
loop_
_entity.id
_entity.type
_entity.pdbx_description
1 polymer ?
#
loop_
_entity_poly.entity_id
_entity_poly.type
_entity_poly.pdbx_seq_one_letter_code
_entity_poly.pdbx_strand_id
1 'polypeptide(L)'
;MRRGRRDPGGVRMASNEQRGPEGFDRDFYLAEYPEVAATGMDPEEHFNRIGWREGKDPSPYFSTEFYLETYPDIREAGINPFAHYLAHGRAEGRVTALSRSLRSRLSLRLDAMLAAEAAPAPDPAPEGGDPAALLFDSRFFHAGFYAACTGLSGGRAALIADYLSRPVAERPSPHPDFDPAFYRDTYLGGDDGIDPLIHYITEGRRRNRYASRLAVARDMSLLVRRSGFDRRVYARSLPVAPRFDNPVEDYLLHGQEHGAVPVTGFDGGFVDRVHMRPRDAACAPFAYYVRNMARPWIFSGIAELCPVYEAVAGSPLFDPAFYAHVAGIDPAVIDAALHYVLRGVALGLPTSPDFHTGHYLLRNPDLRGARINPLLHFERHGRAEGRVAVPGARVPPPARAITPGRAARREGARSVIVVSHEASRTGAPIVALNLARILSQSHDVIVWLGRDGPLGEDFRAVASEVVLGIPPARDARELVRRLAQRHDIAFALVNSALSGVALEPLALEGIPAVLLVHDFATYVYPRGSLSRLVLNAQLAVFPARVVADAVAEETGLLGAASPPANIRIAHQGWNGIDHSADAVLTPESILARIGVTDRAAVRILFGCGWVQPRKGVDLFVQAAARLARESAHDWRFIWVGGNYRPEEDMLLSAFLADHVARAGLTGRMFFFDEQPDLEAFWSLTDVFFLSSRLDPYPNVALDALMRDIPVVCFAGATGIAELEPEFGFAVRAVPYCDVAAAAQAIDALAADPGLAAAFDAAREALSREMSMETYVARLVALGEEAAERMAATRALAARLAGRPLPELLAAAAAIPAWARLVATPEPEPLALTIAALGESGGPLPPLAIAAEGGPVELAPDPDPLVRLCPPLPGSPPEPGDWTVHLHLPEGRGAQALPDLGTLTRHARVVVTTPRGARAGIDLPRRVLLHPAPAPDALAGLRAVLADNAAPWITHLDLGTVPGDLVGLLIDEELAGAAIAEAARGGRFAVAIPGRGAELRPRRAVEAHAGAGGAPVARRIAPAFAGLHERAALADFIESGGLPGPA
;
A
#
# COMPACT_ATOMS: atom_id res chain seq x y z
N MET A 1 61.17 -2.51 -37.62
CA MET A 1 62.34 -3.19 -37.02
C MET A 1 61.88 -3.99 -35.79
N ARG A 2 62.60 -5.07 -35.41
CA ARG A 2 62.29 -5.92 -34.25
C ARG A 2 62.90 -5.39 -32.94
N ARG A 3 62.21 -5.59 -31.80
CA ARG A 3 62.67 -5.94 -30.41
C ARG A 3 61.63 -5.41 -29.39
N GLY A 4 61.19 -6.12 -28.33
CA GLY A 4 61.29 -7.55 -27.99
C GLY A 4 61.48 -7.83 -26.49
N ARG A 5 60.52 -8.55 -25.86
CA ARG A 5 60.46 -9.04 -24.44
C ARG A 5 60.11 -7.98 -23.38
N ARG A 6 59.45 -8.28 -22.26
CA ARG A 6 58.68 -9.46 -21.76
C ARG A 6 57.89 -8.97 -20.52
N ASP A 7 56.73 -9.55 -20.22
CA ASP A 7 56.23 -9.63 -18.83
C ASP A 7 55.41 -10.92 -18.63
N PRO A 8 55.44 -11.60 -17.48
CA PRO A 8 54.83 -12.92 -17.28
C PRO A 8 53.50 -12.87 -16.49
N GLY A 9 52.68 -13.93 -16.59
CA GLY A 9 51.59 -14.16 -15.63
C GLY A 9 50.16 -13.89 -16.10
N GLY A 10 49.91 -13.76 -17.42
CA GLY A 10 48.54 -13.71 -17.94
C GLY A 10 47.85 -15.07 -17.83
N VAL A 11 46.98 -15.25 -16.83
CA VAL A 11 45.97 -16.32 -16.85
C VAL A 11 45.10 -16.12 -18.09
N ARG A 12 45.05 -17.13 -18.97
CA ARG A 12 44.13 -17.11 -20.11
C ARG A 12 42.70 -17.25 -19.57
N MET A 13 42.01 -16.12 -19.48
CA MET A 13 40.54 -16.09 -19.48
C MET A 13 40.09 -16.82 -20.75
N ALA A 14 39.58 -18.04 -20.61
CA ALA A 14 38.84 -18.70 -21.68
C ALA A 14 37.56 -17.89 -21.91
N SER A 15 37.32 -17.48 -23.15
CA SER A 15 36.13 -16.72 -23.54
C SER A 15 34.89 -17.58 -23.30
N ASN A 16 34.10 -17.25 -22.28
CA ASN A 16 32.85 -17.92 -21.91
C ASN A 16 31.68 -17.48 -22.81
N GLU A 17 31.93 -17.38 -24.11
CA GLU A 17 30.90 -17.11 -25.11
C GLU A 17 30.41 -18.45 -25.69
N GLN A 18 29.10 -18.59 -25.85
CA GLN A 18 28.36 -19.77 -26.32
C GLN A 18 28.18 -20.93 -25.30
N ARG A 19 27.14 -20.80 -24.45
CA ARG A 19 26.49 -21.92 -23.72
C ARG A 19 24.97 -21.94 -23.98
N GLY A 20 24.61 -22.16 -25.23
CA GLY A 20 23.25 -22.51 -25.66
C GLY A 20 23.29 -23.78 -26.53
N PRO A 21 22.19 -24.16 -27.21
CA PRO A 21 22.16 -25.28 -28.15
C PRO A 21 22.88 -24.97 -29.48
N GLU A 22 23.95 -24.17 -29.43
CA GLU A 22 24.63 -23.60 -30.61
C GLU A 22 25.71 -24.50 -31.20
N GLY A 23 26.09 -25.58 -30.50
CA GLY A 23 27.10 -26.53 -30.93
C GLY A 23 27.05 -27.83 -30.13
N PHE A 24 27.72 -28.86 -30.65
CA PHE A 24 27.88 -30.14 -29.99
C PHE A 24 28.80 -30.01 -28.76
N ASP A 25 28.36 -30.50 -27.60
CA ASP A 25 29.13 -30.42 -26.36
C ASP A 25 29.87 -31.74 -26.12
N ARG A 26 31.15 -31.77 -26.50
CA ARG A 26 32.02 -32.94 -26.42
C ARG A 26 32.14 -33.47 -24.99
N ASP A 27 32.28 -32.58 -24.01
CA ASP A 27 32.57 -32.96 -22.62
C ASP A 27 31.29 -33.49 -21.95
N PHE A 28 30.14 -32.87 -22.22
CA PHE A 28 28.84 -33.43 -21.85
C PHE A 28 28.61 -34.80 -22.49
N TYR A 29 28.82 -34.92 -23.80
CA TYR A 29 28.49 -36.15 -24.54
C TYR A 29 29.33 -37.35 -24.06
N LEU A 30 30.62 -37.16 -23.76
CA LEU A 30 31.47 -38.21 -23.21
C LEU A 30 31.18 -38.52 -21.73
N ALA A 31 30.74 -37.54 -20.95
CA ALA A 31 30.33 -37.76 -19.56
C ALA A 31 29.00 -38.53 -19.47
N GLU A 32 28.06 -38.26 -20.37
CA GLU A 32 26.74 -38.91 -20.43
C GLU A 32 26.79 -40.29 -21.10
N TYR A 33 27.68 -40.48 -22.07
CA TYR A 33 27.84 -41.74 -22.82
C TYR A 33 29.30 -42.27 -22.76
N PRO A 34 29.78 -42.75 -21.59
CA PRO A 34 31.16 -43.21 -21.43
C PRO A 34 31.55 -44.37 -22.36
N GLU A 35 30.58 -45.15 -22.83
CA GLU A 35 30.79 -46.22 -23.80
C GLU A 35 31.31 -45.69 -25.16
N VAL A 36 30.97 -44.44 -25.51
CA VAL A 36 31.45 -43.79 -26.74
C VAL A 36 32.96 -43.60 -26.71
N ALA A 37 33.53 -43.25 -25.56
CA ALA A 37 34.97 -43.12 -25.39
C ALA A 37 35.71 -44.46 -25.65
N ALA A 38 35.08 -45.60 -25.33
CA ALA A 38 35.63 -46.92 -25.58
C ALA A 38 35.61 -47.33 -27.08
N THR A 39 34.84 -46.64 -27.93
CA THR A 39 34.79 -46.92 -29.39
C THR A 39 36.01 -46.36 -30.14
N GLY A 40 36.71 -45.38 -29.57
CA GLY A 40 37.80 -44.65 -30.23
C GLY A 40 37.36 -43.72 -31.38
N MET A 41 36.05 -43.60 -31.66
CA MET A 41 35.49 -42.66 -32.63
C MET A 41 35.50 -41.23 -32.05
N ASP A 42 35.57 -40.21 -32.90
CA ASP A 42 35.33 -38.84 -32.42
C ASP A 42 33.87 -38.70 -31.93
N PRO A 43 33.60 -38.07 -30.77
CA PRO A 43 32.26 -38.02 -30.21
C PRO A 43 31.23 -37.29 -31.09
N GLU A 44 31.65 -36.26 -31.83
CA GLU A 44 30.75 -35.52 -32.73
C GLU A 44 30.45 -36.34 -34.00
N GLU A 45 31.45 -37.06 -34.52
CA GLU A 45 31.25 -38.02 -35.61
C GLU A 45 30.32 -39.17 -35.17
N HIS A 46 30.54 -39.70 -33.96
CA HIS A 46 29.70 -40.74 -33.37
C HIS A 46 28.24 -40.27 -33.24
N PHE A 47 28.01 -39.09 -32.69
CA PHE A 47 26.66 -38.53 -32.59
C PHE A 47 25.99 -38.43 -33.96
N ASN A 48 26.68 -37.83 -34.94
CA ASN A 48 26.14 -37.58 -36.28
C ASN A 48 25.84 -38.88 -37.07
N ARG A 49 26.59 -39.95 -36.84
CA ARG A 49 26.42 -41.25 -37.53
C ARG A 49 25.49 -42.22 -36.81
N ILE A 50 25.55 -42.26 -35.48
CA ILE A 50 24.95 -43.29 -34.62
C ILE A 50 24.07 -42.65 -33.55
N GLY A 51 24.63 -41.76 -32.74
CA GLY A 51 24.02 -41.31 -31.48
C GLY A 51 22.61 -40.73 -31.60
N TRP A 52 22.34 -39.88 -32.60
CA TRP A 52 21.00 -39.30 -32.75
C TRP A 52 19.91 -40.34 -33.08
N ARG A 53 20.28 -41.47 -33.70
CA ARG A 53 19.35 -42.59 -33.99
C ARG A 53 19.08 -43.45 -32.77
N GLU A 54 20.01 -43.45 -31.81
CA GLU A 54 19.87 -44.09 -30.50
C GLU A 54 19.21 -43.17 -29.46
N GLY A 55 18.74 -41.98 -29.87
CA GLY A 55 18.13 -40.99 -28.98
C GLY A 55 19.11 -40.28 -28.04
N LYS A 56 20.43 -40.41 -28.25
CA LYS A 56 21.44 -39.72 -27.44
C LYS A 56 21.36 -38.20 -27.64
N ASP A 57 21.56 -37.44 -26.58
CA ASP A 57 21.47 -35.98 -26.57
C ASP A 57 22.86 -35.35 -26.85
N PRO A 58 23.02 -34.45 -27.84
CA PRO A 58 24.32 -33.90 -28.27
C PRO A 58 24.89 -32.79 -27.38
N SER A 59 24.07 -32.20 -26.51
CA SER A 59 24.48 -31.14 -25.60
C SER A 59 23.52 -31.04 -24.41
N PRO A 60 23.89 -30.37 -23.30
CA PRO A 60 22.98 -30.11 -22.19
C PRO A 60 21.72 -29.35 -22.62
N TYR A 61 21.78 -28.63 -23.75
CA TYR A 61 20.77 -27.69 -24.20
C TYR A 61 19.86 -28.22 -25.33
N PHE A 62 20.05 -29.48 -25.76
CA PHE A 62 19.26 -30.09 -26.83
C PHE A 62 18.92 -31.55 -26.53
N SER A 63 17.63 -31.88 -26.50
CA SER A 63 17.15 -33.27 -26.47
C SER A 63 16.69 -33.76 -27.83
N THR A 64 17.34 -34.83 -28.28
CA THR A 64 17.09 -35.53 -29.55
C THR A 64 15.69 -36.15 -29.56
N GLU A 65 15.31 -36.81 -28.46
CA GLU A 65 14.00 -37.45 -28.27
C GLU A 65 12.86 -36.41 -28.33
N PHE A 66 12.92 -35.36 -27.50
CA PHE A 66 11.92 -34.29 -27.48
C PHE A 66 11.72 -33.65 -28.85
N TYR A 67 12.80 -33.39 -29.59
CA TYR A 67 12.72 -32.74 -30.90
C TYR A 67 12.04 -33.63 -31.94
N LEU A 68 12.30 -34.94 -31.93
CA LEU A 68 11.66 -35.90 -32.84
C LEU A 68 10.20 -36.21 -32.46
N GLU A 69 9.83 -36.08 -31.19
CA GLU A 69 8.43 -36.18 -30.74
C GLU A 69 7.62 -34.92 -31.08
N THR A 70 8.23 -33.74 -30.90
CA THR A 70 7.59 -32.43 -31.15
C THR A 70 7.45 -32.14 -32.64
N TYR A 71 8.37 -32.65 -33.47
CA TYR A 71 8.42 -32.43 -34.91
C TYR A 71 8.35 -33.76 -35.69
N PRO A 72 7.13 -34.35 -35.85
CA PRO A 72 6.94 -35.59 -36.58
C PRO A 72 7.46 -35.55 -38.02
N ASP A 73 7.49 -34.38 -38.67
CA ASP A 73 8.06 -34.16 -40.00
C ASP A 73 9.55 -34.54 -40.06
N ILE A 74 10.33 -34.19 -39.03
CA ILE A 74 11.76 -34.49 -38.94
C ILE A 74 11.99 -35.98 -38.64
N ARG A 75 11.13 -36.57 -37.82
CA ARG A 75 11.14 -37.99 -37.47
C ARG A 75 10.79 -38.88 -38.66
N GLU A 76 9.74 -38.53 -39.41
CA GLU A 76 9.31 -39.26 -40.61
C GLU A 76 10.30 -39.10 -41.77
N ALA A 77 10.93 -37.93 -41.91
CA ALA A 77 12.01 -37.71 -42.88
C ALA A 77 13.34 -38.41 -42.50
N GLY A 78 13.49 -38.91 -41.26
CA GLY A 78 14.71 -39.58 -40.80
C GLY A 78 15.95 -38.69 -40.81
N ILE A 79 15.78 -37.40 -40.52
CA ILE A 79 16.85 -36.40 -40.52
C ILE A 79 17.45 -36.28 -39.11
N ASN A 80 18.77 -36.05 -39.02
CA ASN A 80 19.44 -35.74 -37.75
C ASN A 80 18.82 -34.47 -37.13
N PRO A 81 18.14 -34.55 -35.98
CA PRO A 81 17.35 -33.44 -35.43
C PRO A 81 18.21 -32.27 -34.98
N PHE A 82 19.42 -32.51 -34.50
CA PHE A 82 20.33 -31.45 -34.05
C PHE A 82 20.94 -30.70 -35.23
N ALA A 83 21.38 -31.42 -36.26
CA ALA A 83 21.84 -30.81 -37.50
C ALA A 83 20.71 -30.01 -38.19
N HIS A 84 19.48 -30.53 -38.19
CA HIS A 84 18.30 -29.78 -38.66
C HIS A 84 18.07 -28.51 -37.84
N TYR A 85 18.13 -28.58 -36.52
CA TYR A 85 17.92 -27.43 -35.65
C TYR A 85 18.96 -26.32 -35.90
N LEU A 86 20.24 -26.68 -35.98
CA LEU A 86 21.33 -25.73 -36.25
C LEU A 86 21.22 -25.09 -37.64
N ALA A 87 20.81 -25.85 -38.67
CA ALA A 87 20.73 -25.35 -40.04
C ALA A 87 19.44 -24.57 -40.36
N HIS A 88 18.30 -24.99 -39.81
CA HIS A 88 16.97 -24.49 -40.18
C HIS A 88 16.09 -24.23 -38.97
N GLY A 89 15.96 -25.19 -38.05
CA GLY A 89 15.00 -25.13 -36.96
C GLY A 89 15.13 -23.91 -36.04
N ARG A 90 16.34 -23.39 -35.82
CA ARG A 90 16.59 -22.16 -35.06
C ARG A 90 15.97 -20.92 -35.75
N ALA A 91 16.11 -20.81 -37.07
CA ALA A 91 15.55 -19.70 -37.85
C ALA A 91 14.02 -19.83 -38.03
N GLU A 92 13.51 -21.07 -38.04
CA GLU A 92 12.07 -21.39 -38.04
C GLU A 92 11.40 -21.19 -36.67
N GLY A 93 12.14 -20.82 -35.62
CA GLY A 93 11.60 -20.65 -34.27
C GLY A 93 11.18 -21.95 -33.58
N ARG A 94 11.68 -23.11 -34.05
CA ARG A 94 11.38 -24.42 -33.44
C ARG A 94 11.97 -24.48 -32.03
N VAL A 95 11.13 -24.86 -31.07
CA VAL A 95 11.48 -24.99 -29.65
C VAL A 95 12.33 -26.24 -29.44
N THR A 96 13.37 -26.13 -28.63
CA THR A 96 14.15 -27.27 -28.13
C THR A 96 13.87 -27.46 -26.65
N ALA A 97 14.18 -28.65 -26.14
CA ALA A 97 14.28 -28.88 -24.71
C ALA A 97 15.75 -29.20 -24.35
N LEU A 98 16.11 -28.96 -23.10
CA LEU A 98 17.39 -29.40 -22.52
C LEU A 98 17.55 -30.93 -22.60
N SER A 99 18.73 -31.48 -22.33
CA SER A 99 18.91 -32.94 -22.33
C SER A 99 18.03 -33.63 -21.28
N ARG A 100 17.67 -34.90 -21.54
CA ARG A 100 16.87 -35.72 -20.62
C ARG A 100 17.59 -35.92 -19.28
N SER A 101 18.90 -36.12 -19.32
CA SER A 101 19.71 -36.34 -18.12
C SER A 101 19.85 -35.12 -17.22
N LEU A 102 19.86 -33.90 -17.80
CA LEU A 102 19.93 -32.67 -17.03
C LEU A 102 18.62 -32.43 -16.26
N ARG A 103 17.47 -32.67 -16.91
CA ARG A 103 16.16 -32.67 -16.23
C ARG A 103 16.11 -33.70 -15.09
N SER A 104 16.58 -34.93 -15.33
CA SER A 104 16.61 -35.97 -14.30
C SER A 104 17.50 -35.60 -13.10
N ARG A 105 18.70 -35.05 -13.35
CA ARG A 105 19.61 -34.57 -12.29
C ARG A 105 19.00 -33.43 -11.48
N LEU A 106 18.32 -32.49 -12.14
CA LEU A 106 17.63 -31.41 -11.43
C LEU A 106 16.42 -31.93 -10.63
N SER A 107 15.71 -32.95 -11.11
CA SER A 107 14.60 -33.57 -10.35
C SER A 107 15.10 -34.18 -9.05
N LEU A 108 16.21 -34.92 -9.07
CA LEU A 108 16.80 -35.50 -7.86
C LEU A 108 17.21 -34.43 -6.84
N ARG A 109 17.77 -33.30 -7.30
CA ARG A 109 18.09 -32.15 -6.43
C ARG A 109 16.84 -31.49 -5.85
N LEU A 110 15.77 -31.40 -6.64
CA LEU A 110 14.49 -30.87 -6.21
C LEU A 110 13.80 -31.78 -5.18
N ASP A 111 13.75 -33.08 -5.43
CA ASP A 111 13.17 -34.05 -4.49
C ASP A 111 13.96 -34.07 -3.16
N ALA A 112 15.30 -33.95 -3.21
CA ALA A 112 16.13 -33.79 -2.02
C ALA A 112 15.88 -32.46 -1.26
N MET A 113 15.76 -31.34 -1.97
CA MET A 113 15.40 -30.05 -1.37
C MET A 113 14.03 -30.09 -0.71
N LEU A 114 13.01 -30.62 -1.38
CA LEU A 114 11.65 -30.71 -0.83
C LEU A 114 11.58 -31.66 0.38
N ALA A 115 12.36 -32.75 0.38
CA ALA A 115 12.49 -33.63 1.55
C ALA A 115 13.18 -32.95 2.74
N ALA A 116 14.12 -32.03 2.50
CA ALA A 116 14.79 -31.26 3.56
C ALA A 116 13.97 -30.04 4.04
N GLU A 117 13.17 -29.41 3.16
CA GLU A 117 12.21 -28.35 3.51
C GLU A 117 10.97 -28.89 4.26
N ALA A 118 10.70 -30.19 4.18
CA ALA A 118 9.59 -30.83 4.86
C ALA A 118 9.81 -30.83 6.38
N ALA A 119 9.25 -29.82 7.06
CA ALA A 119 8.99 -29.91 8.49
C ALA A 119 8.26 -31.24 8.80
N PRO A 120 8.54 -31.89 9.95
CA PRO A 120 7.82 -33.12 10.31
C PRO A 120 6.33 -32.82 10.24
N ALA A 121 5.61 -33.62 9.45
CA ALA A 121 4.17 -33.50 9.37
C ALA A 121 3.63 -33.59 10.80
N PRO A 122 2.77 -32.66 11.26
CA PRO A 122 2.00 -32.94 12.46
C PRO A 122 1.30 -34.28 12.20
N ASP A 123 1.35 -35.19 13.19
CA ASP A 123 0.79 -36.53 13.06
C ASP A 123 -0.57 -36.47 12.37
N PRO A 124 -0.85 -37.35 11.39
CA PRO A 124 -2.18 -37.40 10.79
C PRO A 124 -3.18 -37.51 11.94
N ALA A 125 -4.09 -36.53 12.02
CA ALA A 125 -5.10 -36.51 13.07
C ALA A 125 -5.75 -37.89 13.09
N PRO A 126 -5.68 -38.62 14.23
CA PRO A 126 -5.82 -40.08 14.22
C PRO A 126 -7.13 -40.48 13.54
N GLU A 127 -7.11 -41.56 12.75
CA GLU A 127 -8.35 -42.14 12.23
C GLU A 127 -9.23 -42.55 13.42
N GLY A 128 -10.31 -41.79 13.65
CA GLY A 128 -11.12 -41.89 14.87
C GLY A 128 -10.89 -40.81 15.94
N GLY A 129 -10.12 -39.76 15.67
CA GLY A 129 -10.02 -38.58 16.52
C GLY A 129 -11.35 -37.85 16.66
N ASP A 130 -11.61 -37.26 17.82
CA ASP A 130 -12.88 -36.61 18.16
C ASP A 130 -13.27 -35.54 17.12
N PRO A 131 -14.38 -35.72 16.38
CA PRO A 131 -14.89 -34.73 15.45
C PRO A 131 -15.10 -33.34 16.07
N ALA A 132 -15.47 -33.28 17.36
CA ALA A 132 -15.68 -32.02 18.05
C ALA A 132 -14.37 -31.25 18.23
N ALA A 133 -13.28 -31.93 18.62
CA ALA A 133 -11.95 -31.35 18.73
C ALA A 133 -11.41 -30.87 17.37
N LEU A 134 -11.55 -31.67 16.31
CA LEU A 134 -11.13 -31.30 14.95
C LEU A 134 -11.83 -30.02 14.45
N LEU A 135 -13.14 -29.90 14.71
CA LEU A 135 -13.91 -28.72 14.36
C LEU A 135 -13.60 -27.53 15.28
N PHE A 136 -13.23 -27.77 16.54
CA PHE A 136 -12.91 -26.71 17.50
C PHE A 136 -11.71 -25.89 17.04
N ASP A 137 -10.64 -26.53 16.57
CA ASP A 137 -9.44 -25.83 16.07
C ASP A 137 -9.52 -25.43 14.58
N SER A 138 -10.57 -25.86 13.86
CA SER A 138 -10.72 -25.57 12.43
C SER A 138 -11.28 -24.18 12.15
N ARG A 139 -10.55 -23.40 11.35
CA ARG A 139 -11.04 -22.14 10.77
C ARG A 139 -12.31 -22.31 9.91
N PHE A 140 -12.58 -23.52 9.40
CA PHE A 140 -13.75 -23.81 8.56
C PHE A 140 -15.01 -24.19 9.37
N PHE A 141 -14.96 -24.11 10.70
CA PHE A 141 -16.15 -23.99 11.54
C PHE A 141 -16.21 -22.57 12.13
N HIS A 142 -17.09 -21.72 11.60
CA HIS A 142 -17.24 -20.34 12.05
C HIS A 142 -18.47 -20.21 12.96
N ALA A 143 -18.25 -20.32 14.28
CA ALA A 143 -19.31 -20.39 15.29
C ALA A 143 -20.36 -19.27 15.15
N GLY A 144 -19.96 -18.02 14.90
CA GLY A 144 -20.90 -16.90 14.73
C GLY A 144 -21.74 -16.97 13.44
N PHE A 145 -21.20 -17.57 12.37
CA PHE A 145 -21.93 -17.76 11.11
C PHE A 145 -22.89 -18.95 11.24
N TYR A 146 -22.42 -20.07 11.79
CA TYR A 146 -23.26 -21.22 12.08
C TYR A 146 -24.42 -20.88 13.02
N ALA A 147 -24.17 -20.07 14.06
CA ALA A 147 -25.20 -19.50 14.93
C ALA A 147 -26.22 -18.66 14.15
N ALA A 148 -25.77 -17.77 13.26
CA ALA A 148 -26.66 -16.96 12.42
C ALA A 148 -27.50 -17.80 11.44
N CYS A 149 -26.92 -18.85 10.83
CA CYS A 149 -27.63 -19.75 9.92
C CYS A 149 -28.66 -20.66 10.63
N THR A 150 -28.46 -20.96 11.92
CA THR A 150 -29.33 -21.88 12.69
C THR A 150 -30.25 -21.19 13.68
N GLY A 151 -30.04 -19.91 13.98
CA GLY A 151 -30.75 -19.17 15.02
C GLY A 151 -30.37 -19.57 16.45
N LEU A 152 -29.26 -20.32 16.63
CA LEU A 152 -28.82 -20.83 17.93
C LEU A 152 -27.83 -19.89 18.62
N SER A 153 -27.89 -19.81 19.94
CA SER A 153 -26.96 -19.04 20.77
C SER A 153 -26.16 -19.96 21.70
N GLY A 154 -24.84 -19.81 21.74
CA GLY A 154 -23.97 -20.59 22.63
C GLY A 154 -22.49 -20.42 22.33
N GLY A 155 -21.64 -21.01 23.16
CA GLY A 155 -20.20 -21.08 22.92
C GLY A 155 -19.84 -22.06 21.79
N ARG A 156 -18.64 -21.90 21.21
CA ARG A 156 -18.13 -22.68 20.06
C ARG A 156 -18.31 -24.20 20.22
N ALA A 157 -18.01 -24.76 21.39
CA ALA A 157 -18.19 -26.19 21.66
C ALA A 157 -19.66 -26.66 21.60
N ALA A 158 -20.61 -25.85 22.09
CA ALA A 158 -22.03 -26.20 22.06
C ALA A 158 -22.60 -26.15 20.63
N LEU A 159 -22.14 -25.19 19.81
CA LEU A 159 -22.53 -25.07 18.41
C LEU A 159 -21.92 -26.18 17.54
N ILE A 160 -20.70 -26.64 17.86
CA ILE A 160 -20.10 -27.83 17.25
C ILE A 160 -20.88 -29.10 17.63
N ALA A 161 -21.31 -29.24 18.88
CA ALA A 161 -22.15 -30.36 19.32
C ALA A 161 -23.51 -30.38 18.59
N ASP A 162 -24.15 -29.24 18.38
CA ASP A 162 -25.36 -29.13 17.55
C ASP A 162 -25.08 -29.57 16.10
N TYR A 163 -24.04 -29.02 15.44
CA TYR A 163 -23.64 -29.41 14.08
C TYR A 163 -23.44 -30.92 13.94
N LEU A 164 -22.69 -31.53 14.87
CA LEU A 164 -22.41 -32.96 14.87
C LEU A 164 -23.64 -33.83 15.22
N SER A 165 -24.66 -33.28 15.88
CA SER A 165 -25.92 -33.99 16.17
C SER A 165 -26.88 -34.05 14.98
N ARG A 166 -26.73 -33.15 13.99
CA ARG A 166 -27.61 -33.10 12.81
C ARG A 166 -27.30 -34.21 11.80
N PRO A 167 -28.30 -34.73 11.07
CA PRO A 167 -28.07 -35.61 9.92
C PRO A 167 -27.14 -34.94 8.92
N VAL A 168 -26.15 -35.66 8.38
CA VAL A 168 -25.15 -35.12 7.45
C VAL A 168 -25.80 -34.45 6.23
N ALA A 169 -26.86 -35.06 5.69
CA ALA A 169 -27.65 -34.53 4.58
C ALA A 169 -28.21 -33.11 4.82
N GLU A 170 -28.48 -32.77 6.08
CA GLU A 170 -29.20 -31.57 6.53
C GLU A 170 -28.30 -30.57 7.28
N ARG A 171 -26.97 -30.81 7.33
CA ARG A 171 -26.02 -29.90 8.01
C ARG A 171 -25.97 -28.55 7.27
N PRO A 172 -26.34 -27.43 7.92
CA PRO A 172 -26.23 -26.12 7.30
C PRO A 172 -24.76 -25.74 7.15
N SER A 173 -24.48 -24.76 6.27
CA SER A 173 -23.10 -24.31 6.07
C SER A 173 -22.46 -23.86 7.40
N PRO A 174 -21.28 -24.40 7.75
CA PRO A 174 -20.54 -24.02 8.94
C PRO A 174 -19.61 -22.81 8.73
N HIS A 175 -19.43 -22.34 7.49
CA HIS A 175 -18.51 -21.25 7.14
C HIS A 175 -18.83 -20.71 5.74
N PRO A 176 -18.82 -19.39 5.48
CA PRO A 176 -19.24 -18.80 4.19
C PRO A 176 -18.52 -19.37 2.96
N ASP A 177 -17.20 -19.60 3.04
CA ASP A 177 -16.43 -20.22 1.95
C ASP A 177 -16.71 -21.74 1.72
N PHE A 178 -17.44 -22.42 2.60
CA PHE A 178 -17.67 -23.88 2.54
C PHE A 178 -19.16 -24.21 2.30
N ASP A 179 -19.42 -24.98 1.25
CA ASP A 179 -20.76 -25.43 0.85
C ASP A 179 -20.84 -26.97 1.01
N PRO A 180 -21.46 -27.48 2.10
CA PRO A 180 -21.54 -28.91 2.36
C PRO A 180 -22.25 -29.69 1.26
N ALA A 181 -23.30 -29.12 0.66
CA ALA A 181 -24.09 -29.77 -0.37
C ALA A 181 -23.30 -29.88 -1.68
N PHE A 182 -22.71 -28.78 -2.14
CA PHE A 182 -21.79 -28.81 -3.29
C PHE A 182 -20.64 -29.78 -3.08
N TYR A 183 -19.99 -29.76 -1.90
CA TYR A 183 -18.83 -30.60 -1.64
C TYR A 183 -19.20 -32.09 -1.62
N ARG A 184 -20.32 -32.46 -0.97
CA ARG A 184 -20.85 -33.83 -0.96
C ARG A 184 -21.17 -34.33 -2.37
N ASP A 185 -21.96 -33.56 -3.12
CA ASP A 185 -22.46 -33.98 -4.44
C ASP A 185 -21.31 -34.06 -5.47
N THR A 186 -20.33 -33.16 -5.35
CA THR A 186 -19.15 -33.12 -6.22
C THR A 186 -18.15 -34.23 -5.87
N TYR A 187 -17.75 -34.36 -4.60
CA TYR A 187 -16.57 -35.15 -4.22
C TYR A 187 -16.84 -36.43 -3.43
N LEU A 188 -18.03 -36.57 -2.83
CA LEU A 188 -18.44 -37.72 -2.01
C LEU A 188 -19.55 -38.56 -2.66
N GLY A 189 -20.03 -38.16 -3.85
CA GLY A 189 -21.03 -38.91 -4.61
C GLY A 189 -22.42 -38.99 -3.96
N GLY A 190 -22.70 -38.11 -2.99
CA GLY A 190 -23.95 -38.17 -2.21
C GLY A 190 -23.91 -39.10 -0.99
N ASP A 191 -22.73 -39.58 -0.56
CA ASP A 191 -22.62 -40.43 0.64
C ASP A 191 -22.84 -39.63 1.93
N ASP A 192 -24.04 -39.75 2.50
CA ASP A 192 -24.42 -39.16 3.79
C ASP A 192 -23.74 -39.84 5.00
N GLY A 193 -22.96 -40.91 4.81
CA GLY A 193 -22.12 -41.52 5.84
C GLY A 193 -20.83 -40.73 6.14
N ILE A 194 -20.46 -39.76 5.30
CA ILE A 194 -19.22 -38.98 5.41
C ILE A 194 -19.55 -37.50 5.57
N ASP A 195 -19.16 -36.90 6.70
CA ASP A 195 -19.34 -35.44 6.88
C ASP A 195 -18.46 -34.64 5.88
N PRO A 196 -19.06 -33.75 5.07
CA PRO A 196 -18.35 -32.98 4.06
C PRO A 196 -17.24 -32.09 4.62
N LEU A 197 -17.47 -31.42 5.75
CA LEU A 197 -16.51 -30.49 6.34
C LEU A 197 -15.32 -31.24 6.93
N ILE A 198 -15.57 -32.32 7.67
CA ILE A 198 -14.53 -33.16 8.26
C ILE A 198 -13.67 -33.77 7.15
N HIS A 199 -14.27 -34.37 6.12
CA HIS A 199 -13.51 -34.85 4.96
C HIS A 199 -12.75 -33.72 4.27
N TYR A 200 -13.31 -32.53 4.13
CA TYR A 200 -12.60 -31.41 3.51
C TYR A 200 -11.37 -31.00 4.33
N ILE A 201 -11.49 -30.92 5.65
CA ILE A 201 -10.39 -30.57 6.57
C ILE A 201 -9.28 -31.65 6.54
N THR A 202 -9.64 -32.94 6.58
CA THR A 202 -8.67 -34.03 6.68
C THR A 202 -8.01 -34.39 5.35
N GLU A 203 -8.78 -34.46 4.26
CA GLU A 203 -8.29 -34.97 2.96
C GLU A 203 -8.60 -34.04 1.77
N GLY A 204 -9.71 -33.30 1.79
CA GLY A 204 -10.14 -32.49 0.65
C GLY A 204 -9.15 -31.39 0.28
N ARG A 205 -8.65 -30.67 1.29
CA ARG A 205 -7.59 -29.66 1.12
C ARG A 205 -6.30 -30.26 0.56
N ARG A 206 -5.93 -31.47 1.01
CA ARG A 206 -4.72 -32.18 0.55
C ARG A 206 -4.83 -32.66 -0.91
N ARG A 207 -6.05 -32.78 -1.44
CA ARG A 207 -6.36 -33.10 -2.84
C ARG A 207 -6.69 -31.86 -3.71
N ASN A 208 -6.48 -30.66 -3.19
CA ASN A 208 -6.81 -29.40 -3.87
C ASN A 208 -8.31 -29.23 -4.23
N ARG A 209 -9.21 -29.92 -3.53
CA ARG A 209 -10.66 -29.86 -3.75
C ARG A 209 -11.22 -28.50 -3.37
N TYR A 210 -12.11 -27.97 -4.20
CA TYR A 210 -12.77 -26.69 -3.92
C TYR A 210 -13.82 -26.81 -2.81
N ALA A 211 -13.82 -25.84 -1.88
CA ALA A 211 -14.75 -25.78 -0.75
C ALA A 211 -16.20 -25.41 -1.13
N SER A 212 -16.41 -24.69 -2.23
CA SER A 212 -17.71 -24.15 -2.64
C SER A 212 -17.77 -23.82 -4.14
N ARG A 213 -18.98 -23.76 -4.72
CA ARG A 213 -19.18 -23.32 -6.11
C ARG A 213 -18.61 -21.92 -6.41
N LEU A 214 -18.64 -21.01 -5.43
CA LEU A 214 -18.13 -19.65 -5.61
C LEU A 214 -16.62 -19.64 -5.89
N ALA A 215 -15.86 -20.47 -5.16
CA ALA A 215 -14.42 -20.60 -5.36
C ALA A 215 -14.09 -21.18 -6.76
N VAL A 216 -14.92 -22.10 -7.26
CA VAL A 216 -14.81 -22.66 -8.64
C VAL A 216 -15.12 -21.58 -9.67
N ALA A 217 -16.22 -20.84 -9.52
CA ALA A 217 -16.64 -19.80 -10.46
C ALA A 217 -15.58 -18.68 -10.60
N ARG A 218 -14.92 -18.32 -9.50
CA ARG A 218 -13.78 -17.38 -9.50
C ARG A 218 -12.63 -17.87 -10.40
N ASP A 219 -12.24 -19.12 -10.26
CA ASP A 219 -11.10 -19.69 -10.99
C ASP A 219 -11.43 -20.05 -12.44
N MET A 220 -12.67 -20.48 -12.70
CA MET A 220 -13.26 -20.54 -14.03
C MET A 220 -13.10 -19.20 -14.76
N SER A 221 -13.52 -18.10 -14.12
CA SER A 221 -13.46 -16.76 -14.71
C SER A 221 -12.01 -16.25 -14.88
N LEU A 222 -11.08 -16.67 -14.03
CA LEU A 222 -9.65 -16.41 -14.21
C LEU A 222 -9.09 -17.16 -15.43
N LEU A 223 -9.32 -18.48 -15.49
CA LEU A 223 -8.82 -19.35 -16.54
C LEU A 223 -9.44 -19.08 -17.91
N VAL A 224 -10.66 -18.56 -17.98
CA VAL A 224 -11.30 -18.11 -19.23
C VAL A 224 -10.76 -16.76 -19.70
N ARG A 225 -10.43 -15.82 -18.81
CA ARG A 225 -9.95 -14.47 -19.19
C ARG A 225 -8.45 -14.40 -19.51
N ARG A 226 -7.64 -15.33 -18.99
CA ARG A 226 -6.18 -15.40 -19.19
C ARG A 226 -5.77 -16.70 -19.90
N SER A 227 -6.61 -17.17 -20.83
CA SER A 227 -6.75 -18.59 -21.17
C SER A 227 -5.60 -19.19 -22.01
N GLY A 228 -4.46 -19.45 -21.38
CA GLY A 228 -3.51 -20.44 -21.87
C GLY A 228 -4.09 -21.88 -21.92
N PHE A 229 -5.31 -22.12 -21.42
CA PHE A 229 -5.97 -23.42 -21.41
C PHE A 229 -6.32 -23.92 -22.82
N ASP A 230 -5.69 -25.00 -23.27
CA ASP A 230 -5.99 -25.66 -24.54
C ASP A 230 -6.92 -26.86 -24.32
N ARG A 231 -8.19 -26.70 -24.75
CA ARG A 231 -9.23 -27.74 -24.67
C ARG A 231 -8.86 -29.04 -25.40
N ARG A 232 -8.05 -28.98 -26.46
CA ARG A 232 -7.60 -30.16 -27.23
C ARG A 232 -6.44 -30.88 -26.53
N VAL A 233 -5.53 -30.15 -25.90
CA VAL A 233 -4.48 -30.77 -25.05
C VAL A 233 -5.15 -31.45 -23.86
N TYR A 234 -6.01 -30.72 -23.15
CA TYR A 234 -6.77 -31.24 -22.03
C TYR A 234 -7.56 -32.52 -22.39
N ALA A 235 -8.40 -32.48 -23.44
CA ALA A 235 -9.20 -33.63 -23.84
C ALA A 235 -8.38 -34.87 -24.32
N ARG A 236 -7.14 -34.69 -24.77
CA ARG A 236 -6.22 -35.80 -25.09
C ARG A 236 -5.45 -36.32 -23.88
N SER A 237 -5.27 -35.48 -22.87
CA SER A 237 -4.51 -35.80 -21.64
C SER A 237 -5.36 -36.43 -20.55
N LEU A 238 -6.68 -36.25 -20.59
CA LEU A 238 -7.60 -36.78 -19.59
C LEU A 238 -7.70 -38.31 -19.73
N PRO A 239 -7.29 -39.11 -18.73
CA PRO A 239 -7.26 -40.57 -18.83
C PRO A 239 -8.63 -41.24 -18.62
N VAL A 240 -9.66 -40.44 -18.31
CA VAL A 240 -11.02 -40.85 -17.95
C VAL A 240 -12.03 -40.04 -18.76
N ALA A 241 -13.30 -40.46 -18.80
CA ALA A 241 -14.35 -39.64 -19.40
C ALA A 241 -14.56 -38.34 -18.58
N PRO A 242 -14.84 -37.18 -19.22
CA PRO A 242 -15.22 -35.97 -18.50
C PRO A 242 -16.55 -36.18 -17.77
N ARG A 243 -16.65 -35.59 -16.59
CA ARG A 243 -17.82 -35.55 -15.72
C ARG A 243 -18.64 -34.26 -15.89
N PHE A 244 -18.04 -33.20 -16.42
CA PHE A 244 -18.67 -31.91 -16.69
C PHE A 244 -18.51 -31.47 -18.16
N ASP A 245 -19.56 -30.88 -18.75
CA ASP A 245 -19.57 -30.47 -20.16
C ASP A 245 -18.56 -29.36 -20.49
N ASN A 246 -18.18 -28.54 -19.49
CA ASN A 246 -17.22 -27.47 -19.65
C ASN A 246 -15.80 -27.96 -19.32
N PRO A 247 -14.85 -28.01 -20.28
CA PRO A 247 -13.52 -28.57 -20.04
C PRO A 247 -12.70 -27.87 -18.95
N VAL A 248 -12.95 -26.58 -18.71
CA VAL A 248 -12.26 -25.83 -17.64
C VAL A 248 -12.85 -26.22 -16.28
N GLU A 249 -14.17 -26.42 -16.20
CA GLU A 249 -14.86 -26.85 -14.99
C GLU A 249 -14.47 -28.29 -14.62
N ASP A 250 -14.43 -29.17 -15.62
CA ASP A 250 -13.97 -30.54 -15.41
C ASP A 250 -12.51 -30.57 -14.95
N TYR A 251 -11.61 -29.81 -15.58
CA TYR A 251 -10.23 -29.72 -15.08
C TYR A 251 -10.15 -29.28 -13.61
N LEU A 252 -10.88 -28.23 -13.22
CA LEU A 252 -10.87 -27.70 -11.85
C LEU A 252 -11.42 -28.69 -10.81
N LEU A 253 -12.46 -29.44 -11.15
CA LEU A 253 -13.20 -30.30 -10.22
C LEU A 253 -12.79 -31.78 -10.25
N HIS A 254 -12.17 -32.24 -11.33
CA HIS A 254 -12.06 -33.67 -11.64
C HIS A 254 -10.78 -34.02 -12.41
N GLY A 255 -10.50 -33.35 -13.52
CA GLY A 255 -9.36 -33.65 -14.39
C GLY A 255 -8.00 -33.47 -13.70
N GLN A 256 -7.86 -32.49 -12.80
CA GLN A 256 -6.61 -32.27 -12.06
C GLN A 256 -6.25 -33.45 -11.12
N GLU A 257 -7.24 -34.10 -10.48
CA GLU A 257 -7.00 -35.30 -9.65
C GLU A 257 -6.53 -36.50 -10.47
N HIS A 258 -6.82 -36.51 -11.77
CA HIS A 258 -6.44 -37.55 -12.73
C HIS A 258 -5.18 -37.18 -13.53
N GLY A 259 -4.46 -36.12 -13.17
CA GLY A 259 -3.23 -35.70 -13.84
C GLY A 259 -3.43 -35.11 -15.24
N ALA A 260 -4.64 -34.67 -15.59
CA ALA A 260 -4.90 -34.06 -16.89
C ALA A 260 -4.10 -32.75 -17.07
N VAL A 261 -3.65 -32.52 -18.29
CA VAL A 261 -2.75 -31.42 -18.67
C VAL A 261 -3.57 -30.31 -19.36
N PRO A 262 -3.73 -29.13 -18.74
CA PRO A 262 -4.55 -28.05 -19.29
C PRO A 262 -3.90 -27.30 -20.46
N VAL A 263 -2.57 -27.38 -20.60
CA VAL A 263 -1.79 -26.78 -21.69
C VAL A 263 -0.45 -27.50 -21.85
N THR A 264 0.07 -27.60 -23.07
CA THR A 264 1.37 -28.20 -23.37
C THR A 264 2.48 -27.56 -22.52
N GLY A 265 3.32 -28.38 -21.88
CA GLY A 265 4.43 -27.92 -21.04
C GLY A 265 4.06 -27.52 -19.61
N PHE A 266 2.80 -27.69 -19.20
CA PHE A 266 2.39 -27.54 -17.79
C PHE A 266 2.46 -28.87 -17.04
N ASP A 267 3.18 -28.89 -15.92
CA ASP A 267 3.29 -30.01 -14.99
C ASP A 267 2.58 -29.65 -13.68
N GLY A 268 1.35 -30.15 -13.53
CA GLY A 268 0.54 -29.91 -12.34
C GLY A 268 1.15 -30.51 -11.07
N GLY A 269 1.84 -31.65 -11.18
CA GLY A 269 2.50 -32.32 -10.05
C GLY A 269 3.80 -31.64 -9.61
N PHE A 270 4.43 -30.88 -10.50
CA PHE A 270 5.50 -29.94 -10.14
C PHE A 270 4.92 -28.73 -9.40
N VAL A 271 3.91 -28.04 -9.96
CA VAL A 271 3.36 -26.82 -9.34
C VAL A 271 2.79 -27.10 -7.96
N ASP A 272 2.07 -28.22 -7.81
CA ASP A 272 1.56 -28.69 -6.53
C ASP A 272 2.70 -28.88 -5.50
N ARG A 273 3.67 -29.77 -5.79
CA ARG A 273 4.76 -30.10 -4.85
C ARG A 273 5.72 -28.95 -4.55
N VAL A 274 5.96 -28.04 -5.50
CA VAL A 274 7.04 -27.03 -5.41
C VAL A 274 6.55 -25.66 -4.93
N HIS A 275 5.32 -25.29 -5.28
CA HIS A 275 4.77 -23.96 -5.02
C HIS A 275 3.53 -23.96 -4.11
N MET A 276 2.72 -25.03 -4.11
CA MET A 276 1.50 -25.09 -3.29
C MET A 276 1.80 -25.75 -1.94
N ARG A 277 1.89 -24.93 -0.89
CA ARG A 277 1.98 -25.47 0.48
C ARG A 277 0.61 -26.01 0.92
N PRO A 278 0.53 -27.13 1.67
CA PRO A 278 -0.73 -27.75 2.10
C PRO A 278 -1.67 -26.85 2.94
N ARG A 279 -1.23 -25.66 3.36
CA ARG A 279 -2.00 -24.74 4.18
C ARG A 279 -2.61 -23.56 3.42
N ASP A 280 -2.13 -23.24 2.21
CA ASP A 280 -2.25 -21.86 1.70
C ASP A 280 -3.34 -21.65 0.64
N ALA A 281 -3.70 -22.64 -0.19
CA ALA A 281 -4.86 -22.56 -1.08
C ALA A 281 -5.36 -23.94 -1.55
N ALA A 282 -6.64 -24.26 -1.33
CA ALA A 282 -7.30 -25.41 -1.95
C ALA A 282 -7.88 -24.98 -3.32
N CYS A 283 -7.11 -25.20 -4.38
CA CYS A 283 -7.48 -24.88 -5.77
C CYS A 283 -6.61 -25.67 -6.75
N ALA A 284 -7.07 -25.89 -7.98
CA ALA A 284 -6.31 -26.67 -8.97
C ALA A 284 -4.94 -26.01 -9.31
N PRO A 285 -3.87 -26.80 -9.55
CA PRO A 285 -2.52 -26.27 -9.77
C PRO A 285 -2.40 -25.23 -10.90
N PHE A 286 -3.14 -25.39 -11.99
CA PHE A 286 -3.12 -24.41 -13.09
C PHE A 286 -3.77 -23.08 -12.72
N ALA A 287 -4.82 -23.09 -11.88
CA ALA A 287 -5.39 -21.86 -11.34
C ALA A 287 -4.40 -21.15 -10.41
N TYR A 288 -3.68 -21.90 -9.56
CA TYR A 288 -2.59 -21.34 -8.75
C TYR A 288 -1.49 -20.71 -9.63
N TYR A 289 -1.04 -21.42 -10.68
CA TYR A 289 -0.02 -20.92 -11.60
C TYR A 289 -0.47 -19.62 -12.31
N VAL A 290 -1.67 -19.58 -12.91
CA VAL A 290 -2.17 -18.40 -13.63
C VAL A 290 -2.37 -17.17 -12.72
N ARG A 291 -2.62 -17.36 -11.42
CA ARG A 291 -2.61 -16.26 -10.43
C ARG A 291 -1.20 -15.69 -10.19
N ASN A 292 -0.17 -16.53 -10.24
CA ASN A 292 1.16 -16.23 -9.71
C ASN A 292 2.28 -16.13 -10.75
N MET A 293 2.05 -16.51 -12.02
CA MET A 293 3.06 -16.61 -13.10
C MET A 293 3.78 -15.31 -13.48
N ALA A 294 3.36 -14.16 -12.98
CA ALA A 294 4.09 -12.89 -13.11
C ALA A 294 5.32 -12.81 -12.18
N ARG A 295 5.44 -13.71 -11.19
CA ARG A 295 6.55 -13.78 -10.24
C ARG A 295 7.70 -14.60 -10.84
N PRO A 296 8.97 -14.12 -10.83
CA PRO A 296 10.09 -14.78 -11.51
C PRO A 296 10.61 -16.07 -10.84
N TRP A 297 9.96 -16.53 -9.77
CA TRP A 297 10.24 -17.79 -9.07
C TRP A 297 9.11 -18.82 -9.19
N ILE A 298 8.12 -18.57 -10.06
CA ILE A 298 6.98 -19.45 -10.31
C ILE A 298 7.10 -20.03 -11.71
N PHE A 299 7.21 -21.36 -11.81
CA PHE A 299 7.48 -22.09 -13.04
C PHE A 299 6.34 -23.08 -13.35
N SER A 300 6.07 -23.34 -14.62
CA SER A 300 5.05 -24.31 -15.05
C SER A 300 5.48 -25.78 -14.89
N GLY A 301 6.78 -26.03 -14.69
CA GLY A 301 7.37 -27.36 -14.65
C GLY A 301 8.90 -27.31 -14.67
N ILE A 302 9.53 -28.47 -14.45
CA ILE A 302 11.00 -28.58 -14.40
C ILE A 302 11.70 -28.13 -15.70
N ALA A 303 11.03 -28.24 -16.85
CA ALA A 303 11.55 -27.79 -18.14
C ALA A 303 11.68 -26.26 -18.23
N GLU A 304 10.82 -25.49 -17.54
CA GLU A 304 10.90 -24.02 -17.48
C GLU A 304 11.93 -23.56 -16.43
N LEU A 305 12.01 -24.28 -15.30
CA LEU A 305 12.96 -24.00 -14.23
C LEU A 305 14.42 -24.21 -14.65
N CYS A 306 14.70 -25.29 -15.38
CA CYS A 306 16.07 -25.76 -15.59
C CYS A 306 16.99 -24.77 -16.35
N PRO A 307 16.56 -24.06 -17.41
CA PRO A 307 17.39 -23.02 -18.04
C PRO A 307 17.74 -21.86 -17.10
N VAL A 308 16.84 -21.49 -16.18
CA VAL A 308 17.09 -20.41 -15.19
C VAL A 308 18.03 -20.90 -14.10
N TYR A 309 17.84 -22.14 -13.64
CA TYR A 309 18.75 -22.81 -12.70
C TYR A 309 20.19 -22.85 -13.24
N GLU A 310 20.41 -23.37 -14.45
CA GLU A 310 21.75 -23.47 -15.05
C GLU A 310 22.40 -22.10 -15.25
N ALA A 311 21.63 -21.10 -15.67
CA ALA A 311 22.15 -19.74 -15.85
C ALA A 311 22.55 -19.09 -14.53
N VAL A 312 21.84 -19.36 -13.42
CA VAL A 312 22.24 -18.88 -12.08
C VAL A 312 23.44 -19.68 -11.56
N ALA A 313 23.40 -21.01 -11.63
CA ALA A 313 24.48 -21.88 -11.15
C ALA A 313 25.81 -21.64 -11.87
N GLY A 314 25.77 -21.22 -13.14
CA GLY A 314 26.94 -20.82 -13.94
C GLY A 314 27.33 -19.34 -13.84
N SER A 315 26.60 -18.51 -13.09
CA SER A 315 26.88 -17.08 -12.99
C SER A 315 28.09 -16.79 -12.08
N PRO A 316 29.03 -15.91 -12.48
CA PRO A 316 30.12 -15.45 -11.61
C PRO A 316 29.63 -14.58 -10.44
N LEU A 317 28.34 -14.21 -10.39
CA LEU A 317 27.73 -13.45 -9.30
C LEU A 317 26.93 -14.33 -8.32
N PHE A 318 27.00 -15.66 -8.50
CA PHE A 318 26.43 -16.63 -7.59
C PHE A 318 27.54 -17.41 -6.87
N ASP A 319 27.70 -17.20 -5.56
CA ASP A 319 28.60 -17.98 -4.72
C ASP A 319 27.75 -18.98 -3.90
N PRO A 320 27.81 -20.29 -4.22
CA PRO A 320 27.00 -21.30 -3.53
C PRO A 320 27.26 -21.39 -2.02
N ALA A 321 28.50 -21.15 -1.56
CA ALA A 321 28.87 -21.29 -0.17
C ALA A 321 28.41 -20.05 0.63
N PHE A 322 28.60 -18.86 0.09
CA PHE A 322 28.05 -17.62 0.63
C PHE A 322 26.51 -17.68 0.68
N TYR A 323 25.87 -18.09 -0.41
CA TYR A 323 24.41 -18.17 -0.47
C TYR A 323 23.86 -19.17 0.54
N ALA A 324 24.45 -20.37 0.65
CA ALA A 324 24.02 -21.38 1.61
C ALA A 324 24.12 -20.89 3.06
N HIS A 325 25.21 -20.18 3.40
CA HIS A 325 25.38 -19.56 4.72
C HIS A 325 24.29 -18.50 5.02
N VAL A 326 23.99 -17.61 4.07
CA VAL A 326 22.98 -16.55 4.24
C VAL A 326 21.55 -17.12 4.26
N ALA A 327 21.26 -18.16 3.48
CA ALA A 327 19.97 -18.83 3.46
C ALA A 327 19.75 -19.81 4.63
N GLY A 328 20.79 -20.13 5.41
CA GLY A 328 20.71 -21.06 6.53
C GLY A 328 20.49 -22.52 6.12
N ILE A 329 20.95 -22.91 4.93
CA ILE A 329 20.77 -24.26 4.35
C ILE A 329 22.08 -25.06 4.37
N ASP A 330 21.98 -26.39 4.46
CA ASP A 330 23.14 -27.28 4.28
C ASP A 330 23.40 -27.53 2.78
N PRO A 331 24.52 -27.05 2.20
CA PRO A 331 24.82 -27.22 0.78
C PRO A 331 25.17 -28.67 0.39
N ALA A 332 25.36 -29.58 1.36
CA ALA A 332 25.50 -31.02 1.09
C ALA A 332 24.15 -31.71 0.84
N VAL A 333 23.03 -31.08 1.23
CA VAL A 333 21.67 -31.62 1.12
C VAL A 333 20.80 -30.80 0.16
N ILE A 334 20.89 -29.48 0.23
CA ILE A 334 20.11 -28.54 -0.59
C ILE A 334 21.02 -27.84 -1.58
N ASP A 335 20.72 -27.96 -2.88
CA ASP A 335 21.42 -27.20 -3.91
C ASP A 335 21.14 -25.69 -3.76
N ALA A 336 22.20 -24.93 -3.52
CA ALA A 336 22.15 -23.49 -3.28
C ALA A 336 21.51 -22.69 -4.44
N ALA A 337 21.84 -23.01 -5.70
CA ALA A 337 21.31 -22.30 -6.86
C ALA A 337 19.83 -22.63 -7.08
N LEU A 338 19.43 -23.88 -6.84
CA LEU A 338 18.04 -24.32 -6.89
C LEU A 338 17.19 -23.61 -5.82
N HIS A 339 17.67 -23.57 -4.58
CA HIS A 339 17.02 -22.85 -3.49
C HIS A 339 16.93 -21.35 -3.78
N TYR A 340 17.95 -20.73 -4.37
CA TYR A 340 17.88 -19.33 -4.79
C TYR A 340 16.76 -19.07 -5.80
N VAL A 341 16.69 -19.88 -6.87
CA VAL A 341 15.69 -19.69 -7.94
C VAL A 341 14.26 -19.92 -7.45
N LEU A 342 14.04 -20.86 -6.52
CA LEU A 342 12.71 -21.23 -6.02
C LEU A 342 12.26 -20.53 -4.72
N ARG A 343 13.21 -19.98 -3.94
CA ARG A 343 12.96 -19.34 -2.63
C ARG A 343 13.70 -18.00 -2.50
N GLY A 344 15.00 -18.00 -2.78
CA GLY A 344 15.89 -16.85 -2.53
C GLY A 344 15.50 -15.54 -3.23
N VAL A 345 14.96 -15.61 -4.45
CA VAL A 345 14.44 -14.40 -5.13
C VAL A 345 13.23 -13.80 -4.40
N ALA A 346 12.31 -14.65 -3.93
CA ALA A 346 11.12 -14.21 -3.17
C ALA A 346 11.51 -13.61 -1.81
N LEU A 347 12.53 -14.20 -1.17
CA LEU A 347 13.11 -13.76 0.11
C LEU A 347 14.09 -12.57 -0.04
N GLY A 348 14.40 -12.13 -1.26
CA GLY A 348 15.34 -11.03 -1.52
C GLY A 348 16.80 -11.30 -1.13
N LEU A 349 17.20 -12.55 -0.94
CA LEU A 349 18.51 -12.93 -0.39
C LEU A 349 19.67 -12.59 -1.36
N PRO A 350 20.82 -12.12 -0.86
CA PRO A 350 22.01 -11.89 -1.67
C PRO A 350 22.63 -13.22 -2.14
N THR A 351 23.22 -13.22 -3.33
CA THR A 351 23.82 -14.42 -3.96
C THR A 351 25.34 -14.44 -3.87
N SER A 352 25.96 -13.30 -3.64
CA SER A 352 27.40 -13.12 -3.44
C SER A 352 27.64 -11.76 -2.76
N PRO A 353 28.87 -11.47 -2.30
CA PRO A 353 29.27 -10.13 -1.88
C PRO A 353 29.09 -9.05 -2.97
N ASP A 354 29.00 -9.45 -4.25
CA ASP A 354 28.87 -8.59 -5.42
C ASP A 354 27.44 -8.48 -5.99
N PHE A 355 26.47 -9.23 -5.46
CA PHE A 355 25.05 -9.10 -5.85
C PHE A 355 24.05 -9.36 -4.72
N HIS A 356 23.18 -8.37 -4.43
CA HIS A 356 22.12 -8.46 -3.44
C HIS A 356 20.73 -8.30 -4.06
N THR A 357 20.00 -9.41 -4.17
CA THR A 357 18.71 -9.51 -4.87
C THR A 357 17.64 -8.53 -4.37
N GLY A 358 17.40 -8.48 -3.04
CA GLY A 358 16.42 -7.58 -2.44
C GLY A 358 16.74 -6.10 -2.65
N HIS A 359 18.00 -5.70 -2.46
CA HIS A 359 18.47 -4.34 -2.76
C HIS A 359 18.31 -3.99 -4.24
N TYR A 360 18.63 -4.93 -5.14
CA TYR A 360 18.50 -4.73 -6.57
C TYR A 360 17.04 -4.59 -7.00
N LEU A 361 16.12 -5.44 -6.52
CA LEU A 361 14.69 -5.31 -6.76
C LEU A 361 14.09 -4.03 -6.15
N LEU A 362 14.59 -3.58 -5.00
CA LEU A 362 14.14 -2.34 -4.37
C LEU A 362 14.53 -1.10 -5.19
N ARG A 363 15.74 -1.07 -5.77
CA ARG A 363 16.20 0.04 -6.62
C ARG A 363 15.65 0.02 -8.05
N ASN A 364 15.04 -1.08 -8.49
CA ASN A 364 14.58 -1.28 -9.86
C ASN A 364 13.12 -1.74 -9.91
N PRO A 365 12.14 -0.85 -9.61
CA PRO A 365 10.72 -1.21 -9.61
C PRO A 365 10.18 -1.62 -10.99
N ASP A 366 10.85 -1.20 -12.06
CA ASP A 366 10.60 -1.59 -13.46
C ASP A 366 10.73 -3.10 -13.71
N LEU A 367 11.42 -3.83 -12.84
CA LEU A 367 11.53 -5.29 -12.91
C LEU A 367 10.32 -6.03 -12.31
N ARG A 368 9.36 -5.31 -11.70
CA ARG A 368 8.11 -5.90 -11.20
C ARG A 368 7.24 -6.32 -12.37
N GLY A 369 6.82 -7.59 -12.40
CA GLY A 369 6.02 -8.16 -13.49
C GLY A 369 6.81 -8.58 -14.74
N ALA A 370 8.08 -8.18 -14.88
CA ALA A 370 8.94 -8.51 -16.03
C ALA A 370 9.34 -10.00 -16.16
N ARG A 371 8.91 -10.87 -15.22
CA ARG A 371 9.18 -12.32 -15.16
C ARG A 371 10.65 -12.71 -15.46
N ILE A 372 11.60 -11.93 -14.96
CA ILE A 372 13.04 -12.16 -15.14
C ILE A 372 13.75 -12.37 -13.81
N ASN A 373 14.73 -13.28 -13.76
CA ASN A 373 15.56 -13.46 -12.57
C ASN A 373 16.45 -12.20 -12.35
N PRO A 374 16.47 -11.58 -11.16
CA PRO A 374 17.12 -10.30 -10.97
C PRO A 374 18.65 -10.33 -11.14
N LEU A 375 19.29 -11.45 -10.78
CA LEU A 375 20.73 -11.66 -10.96
C LEU A 375 21.07 -11.74 -12.46
N LEU A 376 20.31 -12.54 -13.22
CA LEU A 376 20.51 -12.67 -14.66
C LEU A 376 20.23 -11.37 -15.41
N HIS A 377 19.24 -10.59 -14.97
CA HIS A 377 18.99 -9.25 -15.50
C HIS A 377 20.17 -8.31 -15.25
N PHE A 378 20.71 -8.29 -14.01
CA PHE A 378 21.86 -7.46 -13.69
C PHE A 378 23.11 -7.85 -14.48
N GLU A 379 23.38 -9.14 -14.61
CA GLU A 379 24.53 -9.65 -15.36
C GLU A 379 24.47 -9.28 -16.84
N ARG A 380 23.31 -9.45 -17.48
CA ARG A 380 23.12 -9.22 -18.93
C ARG A 380 22.93 -7.76 -19.31
N HIS A 381 22.25 -6.98 -18.47
CA HIS A 381 21.78 -5.62 -18.80
C HIS A 381 22.16 -4.62 -17.71
N GLY A 382 21.78 -4.90 -16.47
CA GLY A 382 21.88 -3.93 -15.39
C GLY A 382 23.29 -3.40 -15.09
N ARG A 383 24.33 -4.21 -15.31
CA ARG A 383 25.74 -3.79 -15.19
C ARG A 383 26.13 -2.76 -16.26
N ALA A 384 25.68 -2.95 -17.50
CA ALA A 384 25.92 -2.01 -18.60
C ALA A 384 25.10 -0.72 -18.43
N GLU A 385 23.91 -0.83 -17.86
CA GLU A 385 23.02 0.30 -17.50
C GLU A 385 23.46 1.06 -16.24
N GLY A 386 24.51 0.60 -15.54
CA GLY A 386 25.02 1.25 -14.32
C GLY A 386 24.12 1.09 -13.08
N ARG A 387 23.20 0.13 -13.07
CA ARG A 387 22.33 -0.18 -11.92
C ARG A 387 23.16 -0.71 -10.74
N VAL A 388 22.74 -0.42 -9.51
CA VAL A 388 23.52 -0.77 -8.30
C VAL A 388 23.04 -2.09 -7.68
N ALA A 389 23.90 -3.10 -7.67
CA ALA A 389 23.59 -4.45 -7.21
C ALA A 389 23.73 -4.69 -5.70
N VAL A 390 24.57 -3.93 -4.97
CA VAL A 390 24.89 -4.22 -3.56
C VAL A 390 24.77 -3.01 -2.64
N PRO A 391 24.38 -3.19 -1.36
CA PRO A 391 24.39 -2.11 -0.38
C PRO A 391 25.82 -1.61 -0.13
N GLY A 392 26.08 -0.33 -0.41
CA GLY A 392 27.33 0.32 -0.03
C GLY A 392 28.51 0.18 -1.01
N ALA A 393 28.31 -0.36 -2.21
CA ALA A 393 29.24 -0.09 -3.31
C ALA A 393 29.37 1.43 -3.47
N ARG A 394 30.60 1.96 -3.41
CA ARG A 394 30.89 3.39 -3.65
C ARG A 394 30.78 3.72 -5.14
N VAL A 395 29.57 3.64 -5.67
CA VAL A 395 29.18 4.50 -6.78
C VAL A 395 28.88 5.85 -6.13
N PRO A 396 29.75 6.88 -6.26
CA PRO A 396 29.35 8.23 -5.87
C PRO A 396 28.04 8.56 -6.61
N PRO A 397 27.06 9.22 -5.97
CA PRO A 397 25.83 9.62 -6.67
C PRO A 397 26.27 10.31 -7.97
N PRO A 398 25.73 9.87 -9.13
CA PRO A 398 26.33 10.17 -10.42
C PRO A 398 26.52 11.68 -10.53
N ALA A 399 27.65 12.13 -11.09
CA ALA A 399 27.98 13.56 -11.18
C ALA A 399 26.95 14.40 -12.00
N ARG A 400 25.93 13.73 -12.56
CA ARG A 400 24.75 14.29 -13.24
C ARG A 400 23.52 14.51 -12.32
N ALA A 401 23.56 14.08 -11.06
CA ALA A 401 22.42 14.20 -10.12
C ALA A 401 22.23 15.63 -9.62
N ILE A 402 23.30 16.42 -9.54
CA ILE A 402 23.25 17.87 -9.33
C ILE A 402 23.56 18.51 -10.68
N THR A 403 22.65 19.34 -11.18
CA THR A 403 22.78 20.07 -12.44
C THR A 403 22.74 21.57 -12.19
N PRO A 404 23.47 22.40 -12.95
CA PRO A 404 23.33 23.85 -12.84
C PRO A 404 21.93 24.28 -13.29
N GLY A 405 21.30 25.16 -12.52
CA GLY A 405 20.13 25.89 -12.96
C GLY A 405 20.52 27.11 -13.81
N ARG A 406 19.55 27.98 -14.09
CA ARG A 406 19.72 29.20 -14.90
C ARG A 406 19.72 30.49 -14.06
N ALA A 407 19.31 30.45 -12.79
CA ALA A 407 19.39 31.62 -11.93
C ALA A 407 20.85 31.86 -11.52
N ALA A 408 21.33 33.10 -11.67
CA ALA A 408 22.65 33.48 -11.20
C ALA A 408 22.67 33.54 -9.66
N ARG A 409 23.69 32.93 -9.04
CA ARG A 409 23.90 33.01 -7.59
C ARG A 409 24.10 34.47 -7.18
N ARG A 410 23.34 34.93 -6.18
CA ARG A 410 23.50 36.26 -5.60
C ARG A 410 24.70 36.27 -4.64
N GLU A 411 25.61 37.20 -4.84
CA GLU A 411 26.79 37.35 -3.99
C GLU A 411 26.39 37.73 -2.55
N GLY A 412 26.83 36.93 -1.58
CA GLY A 412 26.51 37.11 -0.15
C GLY A 412 25.12 36.62 0.29
N ALA A 413 24.27 36.10 -0.61
CA ALA A 413 22.99 35.51 -0.21
C ALA A 413 23.17 34.10 0.36
N ARG A 414 22.45 33.79 1.45
CA ARG A 414 22.35 32.41 1.96
C ARG A 414 21.49 31.57 1.03
N SER A 415 21.78 30.28 0.95
CA SER A 415 21.07 29.35 0.08
C SER A 415 19.88 28.70 0.81
N VAL A 416 18.81 28.40 0.08
CA VAL A 416 17.63 27.66 0.59
C VAL A 416 17.33 26.48 -0.32
N ILE A 417 16.97 25.33 0.26
CA ILE A 417 16.54 24.17 -0.52
C ILE A 417 15.01 24.15 -0.62
N VAL A 418 14.46 24.00 -1.82
CA VAL A 418 13.03 23.70 -2.02
C VAL A 418 12.91 22.28 -2.57
N VAL A 419 12.33 21.36 -1.79
CA VAL A 419 12.17 19.94 -2.16
C VAL A 419 10.76 19.68 -2.67
N SER A 420 10.64 19.10 -3.87
CA SER A 420 9.38 18.60 -4.44
C SER A 420 9.56 17.16 -4.92
N HIS A 421 8.58 16.30 -4.66
CA HIS A 421 8.62 14.89 -5.08
C HIS A 421 8.61 14.73 -6.62
N GLU A 422 8.08 15.72 -7.35
CA GLU A 422 8.12 15.78 -8.82
C GLU A 422 7.90 17.21 -9.36
N ALA A 423 7.99 17.37 -10.68
CA ALA A 423 7.70 18.62 -11.41
C ALA A 423 6.49 18.50 -12.36
N SER A 424 5.38 17.91 -11.90
CA SER A 424 4.11 17.82 -12.65
C SER A 424 3.27 19.11 -12.52
N ARG A 425 2.29 19.32 -13.42
CA ARG A 425 1.34 20.44 -13.34
C ARG A 425 0.22 20.17 -12.32
N THR A 426 0.59 19.79 -11.09
CA THR A 426 -0.34 19.49 -9.99
C THR A 426 -0.11 20.43 -8.80
N GLY A 427 -1.08 20.49 -7.89
CA GLY A 427 -1.13 21.53 -6.85
C GLY A 427 0.13 21.64 -5.97
N ALA A 428 0.70 20.52 -5.51
CA ALA A 428 1.86 20.56 -4.64
C ALA A 428 3.15 21.02 -5.37
N PRO A 429 3.55 20.46 -6.53
CA PRO A 429 4.65 21.01 -7.33
C PRO A 429 4.48 22.47 -7.74
N ILE A 430 3.25 22.91 -8.06
CA ILE A 430 2.94 24.32 -8.34
C ILE A 430 3.30 25.21 -7.15
N VAL A 431 2.91 24.82 -5.93
CA VAL A 431 3.28 25.54 -4.70
C VAL A 431 4.80 25.59 -4.55
N ALA A 432 5.51 24.46 -4.70
CA ALA A 432 6.98 24.44 -4.63
C ALA A 432 7.64 25.38 -5.66
N LEU A 433 7.10 25.46 -6.88
CA LEU A 433 7.62 26.35 -7.92
C LEU A 433 7.41 27.83 -7.56
N ASN A 434 6.24 28.18 -7.04
CA ASN A 434 5.93 29.54 -6.61
C ASN A 434 6.74 29.96 -5.36
N LEU A 435 6.96 29.05 -4.41
CA LEU A 435 7.90 29.24 -3.30
C LEU A 435 9.31 29.52 -3.84
N ALA A 436 9.82 28.69 -4.76
CA ALA A 436 11.15 28.88 -5.37
C ALA A 436 11.26 30.20 -6.15
N ARG A 437 10.22 30.59 -6.91
CA ARG A 437 10.14 31.87 -7.63
C ARG A 437 10.32 33.06 -6.69
N ILE A 438 9.56 33.15 -5.60
CA ILE A 438 9.63 34.28 -4.67
C ILE A 438 10.90 34.24 -3.82
N LEU A 439 11.33 33.05 -3.38
CA LEU A 439 12.60 32.91 -2.65
C LEU A 439 13.81 33.36 -3.50
N SER A 440 13.82 33.14 -4.82
CA SER A 440 14.89 33.63 -5.71
C SER A 440 15.04 35.16 -5.75
N GLN A 441 14.04 35.90 -5.24
CA GLN A 441 14.09 37.35 -5.09
C GLN A 441 14.93 37.81 -3.89
N SER A 442 15.25 36.92 -2.94
CA SER A 442 15.96 37.23 -1.69
C SER A 442 17.09 36.25 -1.33
N HIS A 443 17.02 35.00 -1.79
CA HIS A 443 17.92 33.89 -1.46
C HIS A 443 18.52 33.24 -2.71
N ASP A 444 19.58 32.45 -2.52
CA ASP A 444 20.12 31.55 -3.53
C ASP A 444 19.35 30.21 -3.50
N VAL A 445 18.56 29.90 -4.53
CA VAL A 445 17.61 28.78 -4.48
C VAL A 445 18.19 27.51 -5.09
N ILE A 446 18.24 26.44 -4.29
CA ILE A 446 18.54 25.08 -4.72
C ILE A 446 17.21 24.34 -4.79
N VAL A 447 16.90 23.70 -5.93
CA VAL A 447 15.67 22.88 -6.05
C VAL A 447 16.05 21.40 -6.02
N TRP A 448 15.33 20.60 -5.25
CA TRP A 448 15.46 19.14 -5.26
C TRP A 448 14.16 18.50 -5.76
N LEU A 449 14.22 17.94 -6.97
CA LEU A 449 13.12 17.25 -7.63
C LEU A 449 13.29 15.73 -7.50
N GLY A 450 12.29 15.02 -6.98
CA GLY A 450 12.29 13.56 -6.95
C GLY A 450 12.13 12.93 -8.33
N ARG A 451 11.35 13.56 -9.22
CA ARG A 451 11.19 13.24 -10.64
C ARG A 451 11.12 14.52 -11.47
N ASP A 452 11.63 14.48 -12.71
CA ASP A 452 11.47 15.56 -13.67
C ASP A 452 10.03 15.58 -14.22
N GLY A 453 9.65 16.64 -14.93
CA GLY A 453 8.30 16.76 -15.49
C GLY A 453 8.07 18.06 -16.26
N PRO A 454 6.82 18.36 -16.66
CA PRO A 454 6.47 19.53 -17.45
C PRO A 454 6.87 20.90 -16.85
N LEU A 455 7.07 20.99 -15.53
CA LEU A 455 7.56 22.20 -14.84
C LEU A 455 9.08 22.20 -14.60
N GLY A 456 9.82 21.20 -15.07
CA GLY A 456 11.26 21.05 -14.81
C GLY A 456 12.09 22.23 -15.33
N GLU A 457 11.70 22.79 -16.47
CA GLU A 457 12.34 24.00 -17.04
C GLU A 457 12.03 25.27 -16.23
N ASP A 458 10.83 25.40 -15.66
CA ASP A 458 10.48 26.49 -14.74
C ASP A 458 11.30 26.42 -13.45
N PHE A 459 11.44 25.22 -12.86
CA PHE A 459 12.29 25.01 -11.69
C PHE A 459 13.76 25.34 -11.99
N ARG A 460 14.28 24.91 -13.16
CA ARG A 460 15.62 25.30 -13.62
C ARG A 460 15.77 26.79 -13.86
N ALA A 461 14.70 27.52 -14.21
CA ALA A 461 14.76 28.96 -14.45
C ALA A 461 15.00 29.76 -13.15
N VAL A 462 14.51 29.27 -12.01
CA VAL A 462 14.57 29.97 -10.71
C VAL A 462 15.65 29.45 -9.75
N ALA A 463 16.18 28.26 -10.01
CA ALA A 463 17.24 27.65 -9.21
C ALA A 463 18.65 28.00 -9.74
N SER A 464 19.63 28.05 -8.83
CA SER A 464 21.06 28.05 -9.16
C SER A 464 21.62 26.63 -9.34
N GLU A 465 21.09 25.67 -8.59
CA GLU A 465 21.34 24.23 -8.75
C GLU A 465 20.04 23.43 -8.65
N VAL A 466 19.88 22.42 -9.51
CA VAL A 466 18.76 21.47 -9.50
C VAL A 466 19.30 20.07 -9.24
N VAL A 467 18.86 19.48 -8.13
CA VAL A 467 19.05 18.09 -7.78
C VAL A 467 17.91 17.27 -8.39
N LEU A 468 18.24 16.17 -9.08
CA LEU A 468 17.27 15.26 -9.68
C LEU A 468 17.39 13.84 -9.12
N GLY A 469 16.25 13.30 -8.68
CA GLY A 469 16.11 11.97 -8.09
C GLY A 469 16.04 12.00 -6.56
N ILE A 470 15.30 11.03 -5.99
CA ILE A 470 15.41 10.66 -4.57
C ILE A 470 16.30 9.42 -4.49
N PRO A 471 17.61 9.57 -4.19
CA PRO A 471 18.47 8.43 -3.94
C PRO A 471 18.22 7.87 -2.51
N PRO A 472 18.56 6.60 -2.22
CA PRO A 472 18.38 6.05 -0.87
C PRO A 472 19.13 6.83 0.22
N ALA A 473 18.66 6.77 1.47
CA ALA A 473 19.07 7.67 2.57
C ALA A 473 20.59 7.91 2.71
N ARG A 474 21.42 6.87 2.56
CA ARG A 474 22.89 7.00 2.60
C ARG A 474 23.46 7.85 1.46
N ASP A 475 22.95 7.65 0.25
CA ASP A 475 23.36 8.38 -0.95
C ASP A 475 22.81 9.82 -0.89
N ALA A 476 21.60 9.99 -0.33
CA ALA A 476 21.00 11.29 -0.06
C ALA A 476 21.77 12.11 0.99
N ARG A 477 22.24 11.50 2.09
CA ARG A 477 23.09 12.14 3.10
C ARG A 477 24.38 12.69 2.48
N GLU A 478 25.04 11.91 1.63
CA GLU A 478 26.24 12.34 0.90
C GLU A 478 25.95 13.44 -0.13
N LEU A 479 24.79 13.41 -0.78
CA LEU A 479 24.35 14.49 -1.68
C LEU A 479 24.15 15.80 -0.91
N VAL A 480 23.41 15.75 0.20
CA VAL A 480 23.14 16.90 1.09
C VAL A 480 24.46 17.48 1.62
N ARG A 481 25.41 16.63 2.02
CA ARG A 481 26.76 17.04 2.43
C ARG A 481 27.49 17.84 1.36
N ARG A 482 27.41 17.42 0.10
CA ARG A 482 28.05 18.13 -1.02
C ARG A 482 27.42 19.49 -1.30
N LEU A 483 26.11 19.63 -1.09
CA LEU A 483 25.45 20.93 -1.16
C LEU A 483 25.95 21.82 -0.01
N ALA A 484 25.97 21.33 1.23
CA ALA A 484 26.47 22.05 2.40
C ALA A 484 27.96 22.47 2.30
N GLN A 485 28.76 21.77 1.50
CA GLN A 485 30.16 22.15 1.21
C GLN A 485 30.30 23.26 0.16
N ARG A 486 29.27 23.50 -0.67
CA ARG A 486 29.24 24.52 -1.74
C ARG A 486 28.46 25.77 -1.33
N HIS A 487 27.55 25.61 -0.38
CA HIS A 487 26.47 26.55 -0.06
C HIS A 487 26.32 26.73 1.45
N ASP A 488 26.21 27.97 1.91
CA ASP A 488 25.72 28.28 3.26
C ASP A 488 24.20 28.16 3.25
N ILE A 489 23.70 26.98 3.61
CA ILE A 489 22.27 26.66 3.55
C ILE A 489 21.60 27.10 4.84
N ALA A 490 20.64 28.02 4.74
CA ALA A 490 19.85 28.50 5.87
C ALA A 490 18.87 27.43 6.37
N PHE A 491 18.02 26.94 5.48
CA PHE A 491 17.03 25.91 5.76
C PHE A 491 16.52 25.24 4.45
N ALA A 492 15.75 24.18 4.60
CA ALA A 492 15.05 23.48 3.54
C ALA A 492 13.53 23.54 3.73
N LEU A 493 12.78 23.92 2.70
CA LEU A 493 11.33 23.76 2.61
C LEU A 493 11.03 22.43 1.93
N VAL A 494 10.54 21.46 2.70
CA VAL A 494 10.19 20.11 2.23
C VAL A 494 8.70 20.10 1.89
N ASN A 495 8.37 20.32 0.62
CA ASN A 495 6.99 20.54 0.20
C ASN A 495 6.23 19.22 -0.04
N SER A 496 5.15 18.99 0.71
CA SER A 496 4.34 17.75 0.78
C SER A 496 4.98 16.58 1.53
N ALA A 497 4.13 15.72 2.12
CA ALA A 497 4.53 14.50 2.81
C ALA A 497 5.31 13.52 1.90
N LEU A 498 5.02 13.50 0.60
CA LEU A 498 5.75 12.68 -0.39
C LEU A 498 7.23 13.09 -0.52
N SER A 499 7.56 14.36 -0.24
CA SER A 499 8.95 14.85 -0.20
C SER A 499 9.65 14.58 1.14
N GLY A 500 8.93 14.06 2.15
CA GLY A 500 9.41 13.83 3.51
C GLY A 500 10.62 12.88 3.62
N VAL A 501 10.89 12.10 2.57
CA VAL A 501 12.13 11.32 2.38
C VAL A 501 13.42 12.15 2.45
N ALA A 502 13.35 13.47 2.25
CA ALA A 502 14.49 14.38 2.42
C ALA A 502 14.79 14.74 3.89
N LEU A 503 13.85 14.55 4.83
CA LEU A 503 14.01 14.97 6.23
C LEU A 503 15.17 14.25 6.93
N GLU A 504 15.28 12.93 6.78
CA GLU A 504 16.36 12.13 7.37
C GLU A 504 17.76 12.59 6.91
N PRO A 505 18.09 12.67 5.61
CA PRO A 505 19.42 13.11 5.17
C PRO A 505 19.70 14.60 5.46
N LEU A 506 18.68 15.47 5.50
CA LEU A 506 18.83 16.87 5.94
C LEU A 506 19.20 16.94 7.42
N ALA A 507 18.46 16.23 8.28
CA ALA A 507 18.73 16.18 9.72
C ALA A 507 20.11 15.58 10.04
N LEU A 508 20.51 14.51 9.34
CA LEU A 508 21.80 13.83 9.52
C LEU A 508 23.03 14.68 9.15
N GLU A 509 22.87 15.69 8.29
CA GLU A 509 23.92 16.71 8.02
C GLU A 509 23.68 18.02 8.79
N GLY A 510 22.59 18.10 9.55
CA GLY A 510 22.23 19.23 10.40
C GLY A 510 21.69 20.44 9.65
N ILE A 511 21.07 20.24 8.49
CA ILE A 511 20.34 21.29 7.76
C ILE A 511 18.91 21.38 8.32
N PRO A 512 18.46 22.57 8.76
CA PRO A 512 17.11 22.76 9.26
C PRO A 512 16.05 22.46 8.19
N ALA A 513 15.01 21.69 8.52
CA ALA A 513 13.94 21.36 7.59
C ALA A 513 12.54 21.74 8.11
N VAL A 514 11.80 22.47 7.28
CA VAL A 514 10.38 22.80 7.46
C VAL A 514 9.56 21.92 6.53
N LEU A 515 8.80 20.97 7.08
CA LEU A 515 7.88 20.11 6.33
C LEU A 515 6.57 20.85 6.07
N LEU A 516 6.16 20.99 4.81
CA LEU A 516 4.82 21.50 4.46
C LEU A 516 3.87 20.33 4.26
N VAL A 517 2.81 20.26 5.05
CA VAL A 517 1.85 19.14 5.05
C VAL A 517 0.57 19.51 4.30
N HIS A 518 0.35 18.89 3.14
CA HIS A 518 -0.78 19.18 2.25
C HIS A 518 -1.84 18.07 2.23
N ASP A 519 -1.87 17.22 3.26
CA ASP A 519 -2.66 15.99 3.33
C ASP A 519 -3.25 15.77 4.73
N PHE A 520 -4.46 15.24 4.83
CA PHE A 520 -5.01 14.73 6.11
C PHE A 520 -4.45 13.34 6.43
N ALA A 521 -4.03 13.12 7.67
CA ALA A 521 -3.59 11.80 8.16
C ALA A 521 -4.61 10.69 7.87
N THR A 522 -5.91 11.02 7.96
CA THR A 522 -7.05 10.12 7.75
C THR A 522 -7.00 9.32 6.43
N TYR A 523 -6.38 9.86 5.38
CA TYR A 523 -6.26 9.19 4.07
C TYR A 523 -4.81 8.93 3.62
N VAL A 524 -3.81 9.19 4.47
CA VAL A 524 -2.41 8.83 4.19
C VAL A 524 -2.15 7.42 4.71
N TYR A 525 -1.74 6.51 3.82
CA TYR A 525 -1.53 5.09 4.14
C TYR A 525 -0.10 4.64 3.85
N PRO A 526 0.50 3.75 4.69
CA PRO A 526 -0.09 3.20 5.92
C PRO A 526 -0.28 4.27 7.01
N ARG A 527 -1.28 4.08 7.88
CA ARG A 527 -1.53 4.99 9.01
C ARG A 527 -0.28 5.14 9.87
N GLY A 528 -0.08 6.33 10.44
CA GLY A 528 1.14 6.72 11.14
C GLY A 528 2.23 7.26 10.22
N SER A 529 2.14 7.12 8.89
CA SER A 529 3.17 7.63 7.98
C SER A 529 3.31 9.15 8.03
N LEU A 530 2.19 9.89 8.07
CA LEU A 530 2.24 11.35 8.18
C LEU A 530 2.73 11.78 9.57
N SER A 531 2.20 11.16 10.63
CA SER A 531 2.65 11.35 12.01
C SER A 531 4.16 11.12 12.17
N ARG A 532 4.73 10.09 11.53
CA ARG A 532 6.17 9.86 11.50
C ARG A 532 6.94 11.04 10.93
N LEU A 533 6.53 11.55 9.77
CA LEU A 533 7.23 12.67 9.11
C LEU A 533 7.15 13.93 9.96
N VAL A 534 5.99 14.21 10.56
CA VAL A 534 5.77 15.35 11.46
C VAL A 534 6.67 15.24 12.70
N LEU A 535 6.75 14.08 13.35
CA LEU A 535 7.62 13.86 14.51
C LEU A 535 9.13 13.97 14.19
N ASN A 536 9.53 13.83 12.93
CA ASN A 536 10.93 13.85 12.50
C ASN A 536 11.36 15.15 11.79
N ALA A 537 10.45 16.10 11.56
CA ALA A 537 10.74 17.42 11.02
C ALA A 537 11.12 18.41 12.15
N GLN A 538 11.97 19.41 11.87
CA GLN A 538 12.26 20.46 12.87
C GLN A 538 11.04 21.34 13.10
N LEU A 539 10.27 21.61 12.03
CA LEU A 539 8.92 22.15 12.07
C LEU A 539 8.04 21.47 11.03
N ALA A 540 6.77 21.26 11.37
CA ALA A 540 5.73 20.81 10.46
C ALA A 540 4.66 21.89 10.31
N VAL A 541 4.54 22.45 9.11
CA VAL A 541 3.61 23.53 8.77
C VAL A 541 2.39 22.94 8.08
N PHE A 542 1.23 23.15 8.70
CA PHE A 542 -0.05 22.78 8.16
C PHE A 542 -0.76 24.02 7.61
N PRO A 543 -1.48 23.92 6.49
CA PRO A 543 -2.20 25.04 5.90
C PRO A 543 -3.47 25.41 6.67
N ALA A 544 -3.85 24.63 7.69
CA ALA A 544 -5.04 24.85 8.50
C ALA A 544 -5.00 24.00 9.80
N ARG A 545 -5.68 24.48 10.84
CA ARG A 545 -5.81 23.80 12.14
C ARG A 545 -6.47 22.43 12.00
N VAL A 546 -7.56 22.33 11.24
CA VAL A 546 -8.31 21.07 11.04
C VAL A 546 -7.44 19.93 10.48
N VAL A 547 -6.41 20.26 9.69
CA VAL A 547 -5.48 19.28 9.10
C VAL A 547 -4.43 18.84 10.12
N ALA A 548 -3.97 19.76 10.97
CA ALA A 548 -3.05 19.48 12.07
C ALA A 548 -3.71 18.61 13.16
N ASP A 549 -4.98 18.87 13.47
CA ASP A 549 -5.73 18.14 14.49
C ASP A 549 -5.90 16.65 14.11
N ALA A 550 -6.03 16.33 12.82
CA ALA A 550 -6.05 14.93 12.35
C ALA A 550 -4.71 14.19 12.57
N VAL A 551 -3.57 14.91 12.55
CA VAL A 551 -2.27 14.33 12.96
C VAL A 551 -2.16 14.26 14.48
N ALA A 552 -2.66 15.26 15.21
CA ALA A 552 -2.69 15.23 16.67
C ALA A 552 -3.47 14.01 17.20
N GLU A 553 -4.64 13.72 16.62
CA GLU A 553 -5.43 12.52 16.93
C GLU A 553 -4.64 11.22 16.63
N GLU A 554 -4.02 11.11 15.46
CA GLU A 554 -3.22 9.93 15.08
C GLU A 554 -2.00 9.75 16.02
N THR A 555 -1.27 10.81 16.36
CA THR A 555 -0.16 10.75 17.32
C THR A 555 -0.61 10.40 18.74
N GLY A 556 -1.80 10.84 19.17
CA GLY A 556 -2.39 10.48 20.45
C GLY A 556 -2.72 8.99 20.55
N LEU A 557 -3.26 8.40 19.48
CA LEU A 557 -3.46 6.94 19.36
C LEU A 557 -2.13 6.16 19.40
N LEU A 558 -1.03 6.80 19.01
CA LEU A 558 0.33 6.24 19.01
C LEU A 558 1.11 6.54 20.31
N GLY A 559 0.46 7.11 21.33
CA GLY A 559 0.99 7.28 22.68
C GLY A 559 1.54 8.66 23.03
N ALA A 560 1.44 9.66 22.14
CA ALA A 560 1.83 11.03 22.47
C ALA A 560 0.88 11.63 23.53
N ALA A 561 1.44 12.28 24.55
CA ALA A 561 0.65 12.89 25.64
C ALA A 561 0.00 14.23 25.24
N SER A 562 0.56 14.90 24.23
CA SER A 562 0.07 16.17 23.67
C SER A 562 0.42 16.26 22.18
N PRO A 563 -0.20 17.16 21.41
CA PRO A 563 0.17 17.38 20.00
C PRO A 563 1.65 17.79 19.87
N PRO A 564 2.37 17.31 18.84
CA PRO A 564 3.79 17.64 18.65
C PRO A 564 4.07 19.16 18.68
N ALA A 565 5.04 19.58 19.49
CA ALA A 565 5.35 20.98 19.76
C ALA A 565 5.98 21.73 18.56
N ASN A 566 6.39 20.98 17.54
CA ASN A 566 6.93 21.46 16.27
C ASN A 566 5.85 21.76 15.21
N ILE A 567 4.56 21.57 15.51
CA ILE A 567 3.45 21.90 14.61
C ILE A 567 3.21 23.42 14.55
N ARG A 568 3.07 23.96 13.35
CA ARG A 568 2.74 25.36 13.06
C ARG A 568 1.58 25.42 12.06
N ILE A 569 0.73 26.43 12.18
CA ILE A 569 -0.32 26.71 11.19
C ILE A 569 0.10 27.92 10.37
N ALA A 570 0.13 27.79 9.05
CA ALA A 570 0.29 28.92 8.14
C ALA A 570 -0.55 28.66 6.88
N HIS A 571 -1.67 29.38 6.77
CA HIS A 571 -2.55 29.35 5.61
C HIS A 571 -1.76 29.58 4.31
N GLN A 572 -2.00 28.73 3.31
CA GLN A 572 -1.24 28.73 2.06
C GLN A 572 -1.62 29.92 1.19
N GLY A 573 -0.63 30.57 0.56
CA GLY A 573 -0.87 31.61 -0.43
C GLY A 573 -1.55 31.10 -1.71
N TRP A 574 -2.23 32.02 -2.38
CA TRP A 574 -2.82 31.88 -3.71
C TRP A 574 -1.72 31.73 -4.77
N ASN A 575 -1.91 30.81 -5.71
CA ASN A 575 -0.87 30.44 -6.67
C ASN A 575 -0.81 31.32 -7.93
N GLY A 576 -1.82 32.18 -8.17
CA GLY A 576 -1.77 33.25 -9.17
C GLY A 576 -1.48 32.81 -10.60
N ILE A 577 -1.85 31.58 -11.01
CA ILE A 577 -1.51 31.09 -12.35
C ILE A 577 -2.53 31.62 -13.38
N ASP A 578 -2.05 32.52 -14.24
CA ASP A 578 -2.66 32.76 -15.55
C ASP A 578 -2.43 31.53 -16.44
N HIS A 579 -3.47 30.72 -16.61
CA HIS A 579 -3.47 29.57 -17.52
C HIS A 579 -3.83 29.94 -18.98
N SER A 580 -3.93 31.24 -19.27
CA SER A 580 -4.59 31.83 -20.45
C SER A 580 -4.00 31.48 -21.82
N ALA A 581 -2.77 30.95 -21.88
CA ALA A 581 -2.11 30.61 -23.15
C ALA A 581 -2.72 29.39 -23.88
N ASP A 582 -3.34 28.46 -23.13
CA ASP A 582 -3.87 27.18 -23.63
C ASP A 582 -5.41 27.08 -23.48
N ALA A 583 -6.12 28.19 -23.30
CA ALA A 583 -7.56 28.20 -23.02
C ALA A 583 -8.42 27.70 -24.21
N VAL A 584 -8.95 26.47 -24.09
CA VAL A 584 -9.73 25.79 -25.15
C VAL A 584 -11.19 26.27 -25.24
N LEU A 585 -11.76 26.76 -24.13
CA LEU A 585 -13.18 27.12 -24.02
C LEU A 585 -13.35 28.60 -23.66
N THR A 586 -14.21 29.31 -24.39
CA THR A 586 -14.63 30.69 -24.07
C THR A 586 -15.93 30.70 -23.28
N PRO A 587 -16.26 31.79 -22.54
CA PRO A 587 -17.53 31.92 -21.83
C PRO A 587 -18.76 31.68 -22.72
N GLU A 588 -18.76 32.18 -23.96
CA GLU A 588 -19.83 31.99 -24.92
C GLU A 588 -20.00 30.52 -25.31
N SER A 589 -18.89 29.80 -25.47
CA SER A 589 -18.91 28.35 -25.79
C SER A 589 -19.48 27.52 -24.64
N ILE A 590 -19.19 27.92 -23.38
CA ILE A 590 -19.73 27.28 -22.19
C ILE A 590 -21.24 27.56 -22.10
N LEU A 591 -21.66 28.82 -22.22
CA LEU A 591 -23.08 29.22 -22.21
C LEU A 591 -23.89 28.50 -23.28
N ALA A 592 -23.37 28.40 -24.50
CA ALA A 592 -23.99 27.64 -25.59
C ALA A 592 -24.13 26.14 -25.24
N ARG A 593 -23.07 25.53 -24.67
CA ARG A 593 -23.08 24.11 -24.28
C ARG A 593 -24.01 23.80 -23.10
N ILE A 594 -24.25 24.76 -22.21
CA ILE A 594 -25.24 24.63 -21.11
C ILE A 594 -26.65 25.14 -21.46
N GLY A 595 -26.88 25.54 -22.71
CA GLY A 595 -28.19 25.97 -23.21
C GLY A 595 -28.69 27.30 -22.64
N VAL A 596 -27.78 28.23 -22.32
CA VAL A 596 -28.11 29.55 -21.79
C VAL A 596 -27.92 30.63 -22.86
N THR A 597 -28.99 31.36 -23.17
CA THR A 597 -28.98 32.49 -24.12
C THR A 597 -28.94 33.86 -23.45
N ASP A 598 -29.36 33.95 -22.18
CA ASP A 598 -29.27 35.15 -21.34
C ASP A 598 -28.61 34.78 -20.00
N ARG A 599 -27.40 35.29 -19.77
CA ARG A 599 -26.62 35.05 -18.54
C ARG A 599 -27.23 35.74 -17.31
N ALA A 600 -27.95 36.85 -17.49
CA ALA A 600 -28.54 37.58 -16.37
C ALA A 600 -29.76 36.85 -15.78
N ALA A 601 -30.48 36.08 -16.61
CA ALA A 601 -31.66 35.33 -16.24
C ALA A 601 -31.40 34.05 -15.42
N VAL A 602 -30.13 33.59 -15.33
CA VAL A 602 -29.76 32.35 -14.64
C VAL A 602 -28.76 32.60 -13.49
N ARG A 603 -28.60 31.58 -12.63
CA ARG A 603 -27.49 31.48 -11.67
C ARG A 603 -26.66 30.23 -11.93
N ILE A 604 -25.35 30.32 -11.79
CA ILE A 604 -24.40 29.25 -12.05
C ILE A 604 -23.69 28.89 -10.75
N LEU A 605 -23.96 27.66 -10.29
CA LEU A 605 -23.20 27.02 -9.21
C LEU A 605 -22.06 26.22 -9.83
N PHE A 606 -20.84 26.50 -9.39
CA PHE A 606 -19.64 25.83 -9.90
C PHE A 606 -18.99 24.96 -8.81
N GLY A 607 -18.53 23.77 -9.22
CA GLY A 607 -17.67 22.88 -8.44
C GLY A 607 -16.59 22.31 -9.34
N CYS A 608 -15.43 21.98 -8.78
CA CYS A 608 -14.34 21.44 -9.58
C CYS A 608 -13.40 20.49 -8.82
N GLY A 609 -12.84 19.55 -9.56
CA GLY A 609 -11.87 18.56 -9.09
C GLY A 609 -12.17 17.16 -9.62
N TRP A 610 -11.20 16.27 -9.46
CA TRP A 610 -11.32 14.87 -9.86
C TRP A 610 -12.58 14.22 -9.27
N VAL A 611 -13.33 13.50 -10.09
CA VAL A 611 -14.59 12.85 -9.69
C VAL A 611 -14.28 11.63 -8.82
N GLN A 612 -14.42 11.83 -7.50
CA GLN A 612 -14.16 10.84 -6.45
C GLN A 612 -14.95 11.17 -5.16
N PRO A 613 -15.21 10.20 -4.27
CA PRO A 613 -15.99 10.44 -3.04
C PRO A 613 -15.42 11.52 -2.11
N ARG A 614 -14.09 11.71 -2.08
CA ARG A 614 -13.42 12.75 -1.28
C ARG A 614 -13.86 14.17 -1.67
N LYS A 615 -14.07 14.43 -2.97
CA LYS A 615 -14.50 15.75 -3.50
C LYS A 615 -16.00 15.99 -3.34
N GLY A 616 -16.76 14.98 -2.92
CA GLY A 616 -18.18 15.12 -2.59
C GLY A 616 -19.05 15.54 -3.78
N VAL A 617 -18.72 15.08 -4.99
CA VAL A 617 -19.50 15.35 -6.22
C VAL A 617 -20.97 14.92 -6.05
N ASP A 618 -21.20 13.86 -5.27
CA ASP A 618 -22.53 13.41 -4.87
C ASP A 618 -23.25 14.39 -3.94
N LEU A 619 -22.53 15.10 -3.06
CA LEU A 619 -23.06 16.17 -2.21
C LEU A 619 -23.35 17.43 -3.03
N PHE A 620 -22.51 17.74 -4.02
CA PHE A 620 -22.76 18.79 -5.02
C PHE A 620 -24.05 18.53 -5.80
N VAL A 621 -24.23 17.32 -6.35
CA VAL A 621 -25.46 16.92 -7.06
C VAL A 621 -26.69 16.96 -6.13
N GLN A 622 -26.56 16.58 -4.86
CA GLN A 622 -27.67 16.71 -3.89
C GLN A 622 -28.02 18.17 -3.59
N ALA A 623 -27.03 19.08 -3.49
CA ALA A 623 -27.27 20.51 -3.30
C ALA A 623 -27.96 21.11 -4.52
N ALA A 624 -27.48 20.78 -5.72
CA ALA A 624 -28.09 21.13 -6.99
C ALA A 624 -29.56 20.66 -7.08
N ALA A 625 -29.82 19.39 -6.71
CA ALA A 625 -31.16 18.81 -6.67
C ALA A 625 -32.09 19.49 -5.67
N ARG A 626 -31.55 20.19 -4.66
CA ARG A 626 -32.33 20.96 -3.69
C ARG A 626 -32.60 22.37 -4.21
N LEU A 627 -31.56 23.07 -4.68
CA LEU A 627 -31.67 24.39 -5.31
C LEU A 627 -32.68 24.37 -6.47
N ALA A 628 -32.59 23.40 -7.38
CA ALA A 628 -33.49 23.27 -8.54
C ALA A 628 -34.98 23.02 -8.18
N ARG A 629 -35.30 22.71 -6.92
CA ARG A 629 -36.67 22.48 -6.43
C ARG A 629 -37.18 23.56 -5.47
N GLU A 630 -36.28 24.25 -4.77
CA GLU A 630 -36.61 25.09 -3.62
C GLU A 630 -36.19 26.56 -3.79
N SER A 631 -35.24 26.86 -4.69
CA SER A 631 -34.81 28.22 -4.99
C SER A 631 -35.82 28.97 -5.89
N ALA A 632 -35.84 30.29 -5.77
CA ALA A 632 -36.52 31.18 -6.71
C ALA A 632 -35.68 31.52 -7.96
N HIS A 633 -34.38 31.21 -7.96
CA HIS A 633 -33.46 31.45 -9.08
C HIS A 633 -33.43 30.27 -10.07
N ASP A 634 -33.29 30.55 -11.37
CA ASP A 634 -33.10 29.48 -12.36
C ASP A 634 -31.63 29.03 -12.41
N TRP A 635 -31.33 27.94 -11.72
CA TRP A 635 -29.97 27.44 -11.59
C TRP A 635 -29.49 26.57 -12.77
N ARG A 636 -28.21 26.71 -13.10
CA ARG A 636 -27.37 25.76 -13.84
C ARG A 636 -26.22 25.32 -12.94
N PHE A 637 -25.79 24.08 -13.09
CA PHE A 637 -24.81 23.45 -12.22
C PHE A 637 -23.67 22.89 -13.07
N ILE A 638 -22.44 23.29 -12.78
CA ILE A 638 -21.26 22.91 -13.55
C ILE A 638 -20.29 22.18 -12.64
N TRP A 639 -19.82 21.01 -13.09
CA TRP A 639 -18.66 20.33 -12.52
C TRP A 639 -17.55 20.19 -13.56
N VAL A 640 -16.34 20.69 -13.24
CA VAL A 640 -15.15 20.51 -14.09
C VAL A 640 -14.15 19.58 -13.41
N GLY A 641 -13.76 18.50 -14.08
CA GLY A 641 -12.70 17.61 -13.65
C GLY A 641 -12.82 16.20 -14.23
N GLY A 642 -11.68 15.54 -14.42
CA GLY A 642 -11.62 14.19 -14.97
C GLY A 642 -12.31 13.13 -14.12
N ASN A 643 -12.45 11.94 -14.72
CA ASN A 643 -13.02 10.71 -14.14
C ASN A 643 -14.55 10.64 -14.04
N TYR A 644 -15.32 11.55 -14.67
CA TYR A 644 -16.75 11.32 -14.88
C TYR A 644 -16.98 10.40 -16.09
N ARG A 645 -17.13 9.09 -15.85
CA ARG A 645 -17.34 8.10 -16.92
C ARG A 645 -18.52 7.16 -16.61
N PRO A 646 -19.78 7.59 -16.79
CA PRO A 646 -20.96 6.80 -16.38
C PRO A 646 -21.10 5.41 -17.03
N GLU A 647 -20.43 5.17 -18.16
CA GLU A 647 -20.46 3.90 -18.88
C GLU A 647 -19.32 2.94 -18.46
N GLU A 648 -18.26 3.45 -17.82
CA GLU A 648 -17.06 2.70 -17.41
C GLU A 648 -16.95 2.56 -15.88
N ASP A 649 -17.22 3.65 -15.15
CA ASP A 649 -17.14 3.73 -13.68
C ASP A 649 -18.50 3.43 -13.03
N MET A 650 -18.64 2.15 -12.66
CA MET A 650 -19.79 1.61 -11.91
C MET A 650 -19.75 1.87 -10.39
N LEU A 651 -18.75 2.60 -9.87
CA LEU A 651 -18.58 2.85 -8.43
C LEU A 651 -19.02 4.24 -8.01
N LEU A 652 -18.88 5.24 -8.88
CA LEU A 652 -19.38 6.60 -8.61
C LEU A 652 -20.15 7.19 -9.81
N SER A 653 -19.54 7.24 -10.99
CA SER A 653 -20.07 7.99 -12.14
C SER A 653 -21.44 7.49 -12.62
N ALA A 654 -21.64 6.16 -12.69
CA ALA A 654 -22.93 5.58 -13.06
C ALA A 654 -24.06 5.99 -12.08
N PHE A 655 -23.76 6.03 -10.77
CA PHE A 655 -24.72 6.44 -9.74
C PHE A 655 -24.95 7.96 -9.74
N LEU A 656 -23.93 8.77 -10.02
CA LEU A 656 -24.09 10.22 -10.22
C LEU A 656 -25.01 10.51 -11.41
N ALA A 657 -24.86 9.79 -12.53
CA ALA A 657 -25.69 9.96 -13.72
C ALA A 657 -27.17 9.58 -13.45
N ASP A 658 -27.42 8.42 -12.83
CA ASP A 658 -28.78 8.00 -12.44
C ASP A 658 -29.41 8.98 -11.42
N HIS A 659 -28.62 9.53 -10.49
CA HIS A 659 -29.07 10.56 -9.55
C HIS A 659 -29.44 11.86 -10.28
N VAL A 660 -28.58 12.39 -11.16
CA VAL A 660 -28.88 13.58 -11.97
C VAL A 660 -30.17 13.41 -12.76
N ALA A 661 -30.38 12.24 -13.37
CA ALA A 661 -31.61 11.93 -14.09
C ALA A 661 -32.85 11.91 -13.17
N ARG A 662 -32.79 11.21 -12.04
CA ARG A 662 -33.93 11.09 -11.10
C ARG A 662 -34.23 12.36 -10.31
N ALA A 663 -33.23 13.21 -10.09
CA ALA A 663 -33.37 14.50 -9.46
C ALA A 663 -34.01 15.57 -10.38
N GLY A 664 -34.24 15.26 -11.66
CA GLY A 664 -34.71 16.23 -12.64
C GLY A 664 -33.66 17.25 -13.06
N LEU A 665 -32.36 16.92 -12.89
CA LEU A 665 -31.23 17.77 -13.23
C LEU A 665 -30.70 17.56 -14.67
N THR A 666 -31.28 16.64 -15.44
CA THR A 666 -30.97 16.46 -16.87
C THR A 666 -31.16 17.78 -17.63
N GLY A 667 -30.11 18.27 -18.30
CA GLY A 667 -30.11 19.57 -18.98
C GLY A 667 -29.96 20.79 -18.05
N ARG A 668 -29.71 20.57 -16.75
CA ARG A 668 -29.36 21.62 -15.77
C ARG A 668 -27.99 21.38 -15.13
N MET A 669 -27.58 20.13 -14.98
CA MET A 669 -26.26 19.70 -14.50
C MET A 669 -25.35 19.31 -15.68
N PHE A 670 -24.12 19.82 -15.69
CA PHE A 670 -23.16 19.63 -16.77
C PHE A 670 -21.80 19.23 -16.21
N PHE A 671 -21.26 18.12 -16.72
CA PHE A 671 -19.90 17.67 -16.44
C PHE A 671 -18.99 18.02 -17.62
N PHE A 672 -17.80 18.52 -17.29
CA PHE A 672 -16.71 18.81 -18.22
C PHE A 672 -15.48 18.04 -17.76
N ASP A 673 -14.72 17.48 -18.71
CA ASP A 673 -13.41 16.88 -18.45
C ASP A 673 -12.43 17.91 -17.87
N GLU A 674 -11.27 17.46 -17.40
CA GLU A 674 -10.21 18.36 -16.94
C GLU A 674 -9.83 19.39 -18.02
N GLN A 675 -9.62 20.63 -17.60
CA GLN A 675 -9.28 21.74 -18.48
C GLN A 675 -7.89 22.29 -18.09
N PRO A 676 -7.09 22.77 -19.06
CA PRO A 676 -5.80 23.40 -18.76
C PRO A 676 -5.97 24.79 -18.12
N ASP A 677 -7.13 25.43 -18.31
CA ASP A 677 -7.54 26.72 -17.76
C ASP A 677 -9.00 26.65 -17.28
N LEU A 678 -9.33 27.39 -16.22
CA LEU A 678 -10.67 27.51 -15.64
C LEU A 678 -11.25 28.94 -15.71
N GLU A 679 -10.52 29.93 -16.23
CA GLU A 679 -10.93 31.34 -16.20
C GLU A 679 -12.33 31.58 -16.82
N ALA A 680 -12.62 30.94 -17.94
CA ALA A 680 -13.93 31.03 -18.58
C ALA A 680 -15.08 30.47 -17.71
N PHE A 681 -14.81 29.51 -16.82
CA PHE A 681 -15.78 29.02 -15.84
C PHE A 681 -15.92 29.97 -14.65
N TRP A 682 -14.81 30.50 -14.13
CA TRP A 682 -14.82 31.48 -13.05
C TRP A 682 -15.62 32.73 -13.43
N SER A 683 -15.35 33.31 -14.60
CA SER A 683 -16.06 34.51 -15.11
C SER A 683 -17.58 34.35 -15.24
N LEU A 684 -18.08 33.11 -15.29
CA LEU A 684 -19.50 32.79 -15.37
C LEU A 684 -20.13 32.42 -14.02
N THR A 685 -19.35 32.13 -12.99
CA THR A 685 -19.81 31.58 -11.71
C THR A 685 -20.45 32.64 -10.81
N ASP A 686 -21.59 32.34 -10.19
CA ASP A 686 -22.18 33.21 -9.15
C ASP A 686 -21.82 32.75 -7.73
N VAL A 687 -21.68 31.43 -7.51
CA VAL A 687 -21.24 30.83 -6.24
C VAL A 687 -20.37 29.61 -6.52
N PHE A 688 -19.26 29.46 -5.79
CA PHE A 688 -18.46 28.24 -5.79
C PHE A 688 -18.84 27.34 -4.61
N PHE A 689 -19.15 26.06 -4.88
CA PHE A 689 -19.44 25.08 -3.83
C PHE A 689 -18.31 24.05 -3.70
N LEU A 690 -17.49 24.23 -2.67
CA LEU A 690 -16.47 23.28 -2.25
C LEU A 690 -17.13 22.15 -1.46
N SER A 691 -17.74 21.21 -2.18
CA SER A 691 -18.46 20.05 -1.65
C SER A 691 -17.59 18.96 -1.01
N SER A 692 -16.27 19.19 -0.91
CA SER A 692 -15.31 18.19 -0.43
C SER A 692 -15.61 17.71 0.99
N ARG A 693 -15.49 16.39 1.21
CA ARG A 693 -15.54 15.77 2.55
C ARG A 693 -14.25 15.98 3.33
N LEU A 694 -13.12 15.98 2.65
CA LEU A 694 -11.79 16.30 3.20
C LEU A 694 -10.97 17.00 2.11
N ASP A 695 -10.60 18.27 2.30
CA ASP A 695 -9.69 19.01 1.42
C ASP A 695 -8.81 19.97 2.25
N PRO A 696 -7.51 19.72 2.41
CA PRO A 696 -6.67 20.44 3.38
C PRO A 696 -6.75 21.96 3.25
N TYR A 697 -6.41 22.49 2.08
CA TYR A 697 -6.52 23.91 1.75
C TYR A 697 -6.53 24.09 0.21
N PRO A 698 -7.66 23.85 -0.46
CA PRO A 698 -7.70 23.74 -1.92
C PRO A 698 -7.52 25.09 -2.62
N ASN A 699 -6.51 25.16 -3.50
CA ASN A 699 -6.21 26.32 -4.37
C ASN A 699 -7.47 26.90 -5.04
N VAL A 700 -8.37 26.05 -5.55
CA VAL A 700 -9.58 26.46 -6.27
C VAL A 700 -10.56 27.29 -5.44
N ALA A 701 -10.51 27.21 -4.10
CA ALA A 701 -11.26 28.10 -3.24
C ALA A 701 -10.61 29.48 -3.12
N LEU A 702 -9.26 29.55 -3.11
CA LEU A 702 -8.53 30.81 -3.20
C LEU A 702 -8.75 31.46 -4.59
N ASP A 703 -8.76 30.65 -5.66
CA ASP A 703 -9.05 31.13 -7.02
C ASP A 703 -10.44 31.78 -7.14
N ALA A 704 -11.44 31.24 -6.44
CA ALA A 704 -12.77 31.84 -6.32
C ALA A 704 -12.74 33.15 -5.52
N LEU A 705 -12.14 33.14 -4.32
CA LEU A 705 -12.08 34.32 -3.45
C LEU A 705 -11.31 35.50 -4.06
N MET A 706 -10.24 35.23 -4.83
CA MET A 706 -9.47 36.27 -5.54
C MET A 706 -10.17 36.80 -6.81
N ARG A 707 -11.33 36.22 -7.17
CA ARG A 707 -12.20 36.65 -8.28
C ARG A 707 -13.54 37.20 -7.80
N ASP A 708 -13.63 37.55 -6.51
CA ASP A 708 -14.84 38.02 -5.83
C ASP A 708 -16.02 37.04 -5.88
N ILE A 709 -15.73 35.73 -5.97
CA ILE A 709 -16.73 34.65 -5.98
C ILE A 709 -16.85 34.07 -4.56
N PRO A 710 -18.06 34.01 -3.96
CA PRO A 710 -18.24 33.46 -2.63
C PRO A 710 -18.12 31.92 -2.65
N VAL A 711 -17.57 31.37 -1.57
CA VAL A 711 -17.32 29.94 -1.36
C VAL A 711 -18.22 29.40 -0.27
N VAL A 712 -19.01 28.38 -0.60
CA VAL A 712 -19.69 27.53 0.40
C VAL A 712 -18.87 26.26 0.60
N CYS A 713 -18.68 25.85 1.85
CA CYS A 713 -17.94 24.64 2.20
C CYS A 713 -18.50 23.98 3.47
N PHE A 714 -18.03 22.77 3.78
CA PHE A 714 -18.41 22.06 5.00
C PHE A 714 -17.45 22.37 6.16
N ALA A 715 -18.00 22.78 7.31
CA ALA A 715 -17.26 22.94 8.56
C ALA A 715 -16.58 21.62 8.95
N GLY A 716 -15.30 21.68 9.33
CA GLY A 716 -14.49 20.50 9.66
C GLY A 716 -14.00 19.67 8.46
N ALA A 717 -14.43 19.99 7.23
CA ALA A 717 -13.98 19.27 6.03
C ALA A 717 -12.74 19.90 5.37
N THR A 718 -12.51 21.20 5.58
CA THR A 718 -11.49 21.96 4.87
C THR A 718 -10.99 23.15 5.68
N GLY A 719 -9.71 23.48 5.51
CA GLY A 719 -9.10 24.65 6.11
C GLY A 719 -9.66 25.98 5.61
N ILE A 720 -10.34 26.00 4.47
CA ILE A 720 -11.02 27.21 3.97
C ILE A 720 -12.13 27.65 4.94
N ALA A 721 -12.75 26.72 5.68
CA ALA A 721 -13.74 27.06 6.70
C ALA A 721 -13.16 27.94 7.84
N GLU A 722 -11.84 27.93 8.06
CA GLU A 722 -11.18 28.77 9.05
C GLU A 722 -11.13 30.26 8.65
N LEU A 723 -11.50 30.59 7.41
CA LEU A 723 -11.64 31.98 6.92
C LEU A 723 -13.00 32.60 7.23
N GLU A 724 -14.04 31.82 7.57
CA GLU A 724 -15.39 32.35 7.86
C GLU A 724 -15.45 33.43 8.98
N PRO A 725 -14.67 33.36 10.08
CA PRO A 725 -14.72 34.40 11.13
C PRO A 725 -14.30 35.80 10.66
N GLU A 726 -13.44 35.89 9.64
CA GLU A 726 -12.87 37.13 9.13
C GLU A 726 -13.51 37.54 7.79
N PHE A 727 -13.69 36.57 6.89
CA PHE A 727 -14.22 36.73 5.54
C PHE A 727 -15.60 36.09 5.38
N GLY A 728 -16.43 36.07 6.43
CA GLY A 728 -17.72 35.37 6.43
C GLY A 728 -18.69 35.81 5.34
N PHE A 729 -18.60 37.05 4.85
CA PHE A 729 -19.39 37.49 3.68
C PHE A 729 -19.05 36.69 2.41
N ALA A 730 -17.80 36.26 2.25
CA ALA A 730 -17.28 35.50 1.13
C ALA A 730 -17.17 33.99 1.39
N VAL A 731 -16.99 33.55 2.64
CA VAL A 731 -16.87 32.12 3.01
C VAL A 731 -17.98 31.72 3.97
N ARG A 732 -18.78 30.71 3.62
CA ARG A 732 -19.78 30.11 4.50
C ARG A 732 -19.46 28.65 4.80
N ALA A 733 -19.25 28.33 6.08
CA ALA A 733 -18.99 26.98 6.56
C ALA A 733 -20.26 26.37 7.17
N VAL A 734 -20.96 25.54 6.39
CA VAL A 734 -22.20 24.87 6.85
C VAL A 734 -21.87 23.56 7.57
N PRO A 735 -22.78 23.01 8.42
CA PRO A 735 -22.52 21.78 9.16
C PRO A 735 -22.07 20.62 8.25
N TYR A 736 -21.17 19.76 8.77
CA TYR A 736 -20.49 18.74 7.98
C TYR A 736 -21.45 17.84 7.19
N CYS A 737 -21.29 17.82 5.86
CA CYS A 737 -22.15 17.12 4.90
C CYS A 737 -23.65 17.50 4.95
N ASP A 738 -24.05 18.60 5.59
CA ASP A 738 -25.44 19.08 5.56
C ASP A 738 -25.73 19.83 4.25
N VAL A 739 -26.20 19.05 3.28
CA VAL A 739 -26.62 19.54 1.96
C VAL A 739 -27.80 20.53 2.04
N ALA A 740 -28.66 20.42 3.06
CA ALA A 740 -29.80 21.33 3.18
C ALA A 740 -29.35 22.72 3.62
N ALA A 741 -28.43 22.79 4.58
CA ALA A 741 -27.76 24.03 4.97
C ALA A 741 -26.90 24.59 3.83
N ALA A 742 -26.17 23.73 3.09
CA ALA A 742 -25.38 24.15 1.93
C ALA A 742 -26.25 24.85 0.86
N ALA A 743 -27.36 24.22 0.45
CA ALA A 743 -28.27 24.81 -0.52
C ALA A 743 -28.86 26.15 -0.05
N GLN A 744 -29.22 26.27 1.23
CA GLN A 744 -29.72 27.54 1.79
C GLN A 744 -28.65 28.64 1.79
N ALA A 745 -27.40 28.31 2.13
CA ALA A 745 -26.30 29.27 2.10
C ALA A 745 -25.95 29.72 0.67
N ILE A 746 -25.95 28.79 -0.30
CA ILE A 746 -25.73 29.08 -1.72
C ILE A 746 -26.80 30.06 -2.24
N ASP A 747 -28.08 29.77 -1.95
CA ASP A 747 -29.20 30.60 -2.42
C ASP A 747 -29.20 31.99 -1.79
N ALA A 748 -28.89 32.08 -0.49
CA ALA A 748 -28.77 33.36 0.22
C ALA A 748 -27.63 34.24 -0.31
N LEU A 749 -26.46 33.65 -0.60
CA LEU A 749 -25.32 34.38 -1.18
C LEU A 749 -25.62 34.89 -2.59
N ALA A 750 -26.26 34.07 -3.44
CA ALA A 750 -26.63 34.45 -4.80
C ALA A 750 -27.72 35.56 -4.87
N ALA A 751 -28.38 35.82 -3.74
CA ALA A 751 -29.40 36.85 -3.57
C ALA A 751 -28.89 38.12 -2.83
N ASP A 752 -27.66 38.14 -2.31
CA ASP A 752 -27.14 39.25 -1.49
C ASP A 752 -26.64 40.43 -2.36
N PRO A 753 -27.35 41.58 -2.39
CA PRO A 753 -26.92 42.74 -3.16
C PRO A 753 -25.71 43.48 -2.55
N GLY A 754 -25.37 43.20 -1.28
CA GLY A 754 -24.23 43.79 -0.59
C GLY A 754 -22.90 43.09 -0.87
N LEU A 755 -22.93 41.89 -1.45
CA LEU A 755 -21.76 41.02 -1.60
C LEU A 755 -20.62 41.67 -2.38
N ALA A 756 -20.91 42.32 -3.52
CA ALA A 756 -19.90 43.01 -4.33
C ALA A 756 -19.21 44.15 -3.55
N ALA A 757 -19.99 44.95 -2.81
CA ALA A 757 -19.44 46.03 -1.99
C ALA A 757 -18.62 45.51 -0.80
N ALA A 758 -18.96 44.33 -0.27
CA ALA A 758 -18.17 43.66 0.77
C ALA A 758 -16.83 43.13 0.23
N PHE A 759 -16.81 42.56 -0.98
CA PHE A 759 -15.58 42.19 -1.67
C PHE A 759 -14.69 43.41 -1.96
N ASP A 760 -15.24 44.49 -2.53
CA ASP A 760 -14.49 45.74 -2.76
C ASP A 760 -13.88 46.30 -1.47
N ALA A 761 -14.62 46.27 -0.35
CA ALA A 761 -14.13 46.74 0.96
C ALA A 761 -13.05 45.83 1.57
N ALA A 762 -13.08 44.53 1.28
CA ALA A 762 -12.13 43.55 1.81
C ALA A 762 -10.94 43.27 0.88
N ARG A 763 -10.96 43.74 -0.38
CA ARG A 763 -10.01 43.33 -1.43
C ARG A 763 -8.54 43.52 -1.04
N GLU A 764 -8.19 44.64 -0.39
CA GLU A 764 -6.81 44.88 0.07
C GLU A 764 -6.37 43.86 1.14
N ALA A 765 -7.23 43.55 2.12
CA ALA A 765 -6.95 42.57 3.16
C ALA A 765 -6.84 41.15 2.58
N LEU A 766 -7.82 40.75 1.76
CA LEU A 766 -7.85 39.48 1.03
C LEU A 766 -6.58 39.28 0.19
N SER A 767 -6.25 40.23 -0.70
CA SER A 767 -5.06 40.14 -1.55
C SER A 767 -3.77 40.07 -0.73
N ARG A 768 -3.66 40.84 0.36
CA ARG A 768 -2.49 40.82 1.23
C ARG A 768 -2.34 39.47 1.95
N GLU A 769 -3.40 38.98 2.59
CA GLU A 769 -3.33 37.81 3.47
C GLU A 769 -3.29 36.48 2.72
N MET A 770 -3.94 36.42 1.56
CA MET A 770 -3.89 35.28 0.65
C MET A 770 -2.71 35.36 -0.34
N SER A 771 -1.85 36.39 -0.30
CA SER A 771 -0.69 36.47 -1.20
C SER A 771 0.34 35.35 -0.95
N MET A 772 0.95 34.85 -2.02
CA MET A 772 2.08 33.92 -1.91
C MET A 772 3.29 34.58 -1.26
N GLU A 773 3.48 35.88 -1.45
CA GLU A 773 4.54 36.68 -0.82
C GLU A 773 4.41 36.68 0.70
N THR A 774 3.20 36.90 1.23
CA THR A 774 2.95 36.82 2.68
C THR A 774 3.15 35.40 3.21
N TYR A 775 2.73 34.38 2.45
CA TYR A 775 2.97 32.98 2.83
C TYR A 775 4.47 32.64 2.86
N VAL A 776 5.24 33.02 1.84
CA VAL A 776 6.70 32.83 1.79
C VAL A 776 7.38 33.58 2.92
N ALA A 777 6.99 34.81 3.23
CA ALA A 777 7.55 35.57 4.35
C ALA A 777 7.31 34.85 5.70
N ARG A 778 6.12 34.27 5.92
CA ARG A 778 5.83 33.41 7.08
C ARG A 778 6.73 32.17 7.09
N LEU A 779 6.89 31.49 5.94
CA LEU A 779 7.74 30.30 5.84
C LEU A 779 9.24 30.59 6.06
N VAL A 780 9.74 31.76 5.65
CA VAL A 780 11.12 32.19 5.94
C VAL A 780 11.34 32.38 7.44
N ALA A 781 10.40 33.03 8.13
CA ALA A 781 10.47 33.18 9.59
C ALA A 781 10.44 31.82 10.32
N LEU A 782 9.64 30.87 9.82
CA LEU A 782 9.62 29.50 10.33
C LEU A 782 10.91 28.71 9.94
N GLY A 783 11.55 29.05 8.82
CA GLY A 783 12.86 28.52 8.45
C GLY A 783 13.96 28.87 9.47
N GLU A 784 13.95 30.10 9.96
CA GLU A 784 14.86 30.54 11.04
C GLU A 784 14.49 29.89 12.40
N GLU A 785 13.19 29.76 12.75
CA GLU A 785 12.78 29.00 13.96
C GLU A 785 13.21 27.52 13.88
N ALA A 786 13.13 26.90 12.69
CA ALA A 786 13.64 25.55 12.45
C ALA A 786 15.16 25.49 12.61
N ALA A 787 15.90 26.55 12.29
CA ALA A 787 17.35 26.63 12.48
C ALA A 787 17.74 26.70 13.97
N GLU A 788 17.01 27.48 14.77
CA GLU A 788 17.18 27.50 16.23
C GLU A 788 16.90 26.12 16.84
N ARG A 789 15.80 25.46 16.43
CA ARG A 789 15.46 24.09 16.85
C ARG A 789 16.50 23.06 16.42
N MET A 790 17.06 23.17 15.21
CA MET A 790 18.14 22.30 14.74
C MET A 790 19.40 22.49 15.58
N ALA A 791 19.76 23.72 15.94
CA ALA A 791 20.91 24.00 16.79
C ALA A 791 20.73 23.37 18.19
N ALA A 792 19.56 23.51 18.81
CA ALA A 792 19.23 22.85 20.08
C ALA A 792 19.28 21.31 19.97
N THR A 793 18.67 20.75 18.93
CA THR A 793 18.68 19.32 18.61
C THR A 793 20.11 18.78 18.48
N ARG A 794 20.98 19.47 17.73
CA ARG A 794 22.40 19.07 17.58
C ARG A 794 23.19 19.22 18.88
N ALA A 795 22.92 20.26 19.68
CA ALA A 795 23.58 20.42 20.98
C ALA A 795 23.17 19.32 21.98
N LEU A 796 21.93 18.82 21.94
CA LEU A 796 21.51 17.63 22.70
C LEU A 796 22.12 16.34 22.13
N ALA A 797 22.07 16.14 20.81
CA ALA A 797 22.65 14.97 20.15
C ALA A 797 24.17 14.85 20.40
N ALA A 798 24.92 15.96 20.40
CA ALA A 798 26.35 15.97 20.68
C ALA A 798 26.67 15.54 22.14
N ARG A 799 25.84 15.97 23.11
CA ARG A 799 25.95 15.52 24.52
C ARG A 799 25.63 14.03 24.67
N LEU A 800 24.69 13.51 23.89
CA LEU A 800 24.30 12.10 23.88
C LEU A 800 25.31 11.21 23.14
N ALA A 801 25.95 11.68 22.07
CA ALA A 801 26.89 10.88 21.25
C ALA A 801 28.15 10.43 22.02
N GLY A 802 28.50 11.10 23.11
CA GLY A 802 29.59 10.69 24.03
C GLY A 802 29.20 9.58 25.03
N ARG A 803 27.95 9.10 25.03
CA ARG A 803 27.46 8.07 25.97
C ARG A 803 27.73 6.65 25.46
N PRO A 804 27.86 5.65 26.35
CA PRO A 804 27.98 4.25 25.96
C PRO A 804 26.80 3.79 25.11
N LEU A 805 27.06 3.07 24.03
CA LEU A 805 26.01 2.57 23.13
C LEU A 805 24.86 1.81 23.84
N PRO A 806 25.09 0.96 24.88
CA PRO A 806 24.00 0.33 25.61
C PRO A 806 23.02 1.30 26.28
N GLU A 807 23.48 2.48 26.71
CA GLU A 807 22.62 3.51 27.32
C GLU A 807 21.75 4.19 26.26
N LEU A 808 22.32 4.50 25.09
CA LEU A 808 21.56 5.04 23.96
C LEU A 808 20.56 4.02 23.41
N LEU A 809 20.91 2.72 23.37
CA LEU A 809 19.99 1.65 22.99
C LEU A 809 18.85 1.47 24.01
N ALA A 810 19.13 1.63 25.30
CA ALA A 810 18.09 1.60 26.34
C ALA A 810 17.13 2.81 26.22
N ALA A 811 17.65 4.02 26.04
CA ALA A 811 16.82 5.21 25.77
C ALA A 811 16.00 5.05 24.48
N ALA A 812 16.60 4.50 23.43
CA ALA A 812 15.91 4.25 22.16
C ALA A 812 14.92 3.09 22.21
N ALA A 813 14.98 2.19 23.20
CA ALA A 813 14.02 1.09 23.36
C ALA A 813 12.60 1.61 23.68
N ALA A 814 12.48 2.79 24.29
CA ALA A 814 11.20 3.49 24.46
C ALA A 814 10.65 4.10 23.16
N ILE A 815 11.49 4.24 22.11
CA ILE A 815 11.09 4.79 20.81
C ILE A 815 10.61 3.64 19.91
N PRO A 816 9.33 3.66 19.46
CA PRO A 816 8.84 2.72 18.46
C PRO A 816 9.72 2.74 17.20
N ALA A 817 10.04 1.58 16.64
CA ALA A 817 10.93 1.49 15.48
C ALA A 817 10.47 2.34 14.28
N TRP A 818 9.15 2.49 14.10
CA TRP A 818 8.57 3.34 13.06
C TRP A 818 8.82 4.84 13.27
N ALA A 819 9.04 5.31 14.50
CA ALA A 819 9.22 6.73 14.80
C ALA A 819 10.67 7.22 14.62
N ARG A 820 11.64 6.31 14.49
CA ARG A 820 13.08 6.61 14.43
C ARG A 820 13.47 7.26 13.09
N LEU A 821 14.42 8.21 13.13
CA LEU A 821 15.06 8.77 11.92
C LEU A 821 15.77 7.64 11.16
N VAL A 822 16.61 6.86 11.85
CA VAL A 822 17.45 5.82 11.22
C VAL A 822 17.31 4.49 11.98
N ALA A 823 17.32 3.38 11.24
CA ALA A 823 17.23 2.02 11.80
C ALA A 823 18.60 1.43 12.25
N THR A 824 19.65 2.26 12.33
CA THR A 824 21.03 1.82 12.63
C THR A 824 21.32 1.77 14.13
N PRO A 825 22.15 0.83 14.62
CA PRO A 825 22.67 0.83 16.00
C PRO A 825 23.88 1.78 16.20
N GLU A 826 24.18 2.67 15.25
CA GLU A 826 25.30 3.63 15.40
C GLU A 826 24.99 4.74 16.43
N PRO A 827 25.95 5.13 17.30
CA PRO A 827 25.71 6.13 18.36
C PRO A 827 25.26 7.51 17.86
N GLU A 828 25.85 8.06 16.79
CA GLU A 828 25.53 9.41 16.28
C GLU A 828 24.06 9.48 15.77
N PRO A 829 23.60 8.64 14.82
CA PRO A 829 22.20 8.67 14.37
C PRO A 829 21.19 8.36 15.48
N LEU A 830 21.56 7.52 16.45
CA LEU A 830 20.71 7.17 17.57
C LEU A 830 20.54 8.36 18.53
N ALA A 831 21.64 9.03 18.88
CA ALA A 831 21.65 10.27 19.66
C ALA A 831 20.83 11.39 18.99
N LEU A 832 20.95 11.53 17.66
CA LEU A 832 20.16 12.50 16.89
C LEU A 832 18.67 12.15 16.87
N THR A 833 18.32 10.87 16.70
CA THR A 833 16.93 10.39 16.76
C THR A 833 16.29 10.71 18.11
N ILE A 834 17.00 10.43 19.19
CA ILE A 834 16.56 10.71 20.57
C ILE A 834 16.33 12.22 20.76
N ALA A 835 17.29 13.05 20.35
CA ALA A 835 17.19 14.50 20.48
C ALA A 835 16.02 15.10 19.67
N ALA A 836 15.89 14.72 18.40
CA ALA A 836 14.86 15.28 17.50
C ALA A 836 13.43 14.97 17.98
N LEU A 837 13.20 13.74 18.46
CA LEU A 837 11.89 13.33 18.98
C LEU A 837 11.57 13.99 20.33
N GLY A 838 12.57 14.23 21.19
CA GLY A 838 12.41 14.96 22.43
C GLY A 838 11.98 16.41 22.22
N GLU A 839 12.70 17.15 21.36
CA GLU A 839 12.42 18.55 21.01
C GLU A 839 11.10 18.74 20.24
N SER A 840 10.62 17.69 19.57
CA SER A 840 9.35 17.69 18.84
C SER A 840 8.13 17.31 19.71
N GLY A 841 8.34 16.87 20.96
CA GLY A 841 7.26 16.40 21.84
C GLY A 841 6.70 15.03 21.42
N GLY A 842 7.54 14.14 20.91
CA GLY A 842 7.18 12.78 20.48
C GLY A 842 6.90 11.80 21.63
N PRO A 843 6.90 10.48 21.38
CA PRO A 843 6.57 9.47 22.39
C PRO A 843 7.65 9.29 23.48
N LEU A 844 8.72 10.08 23.45
CA LEU A 844 9.74 10.12 24.49
C LEU A 844 9.31 11.09 25.60
N PRO A 845 9.43 10.71 26.88
CA PRO A 845 9.51 11.71 27.95
C PRO A 845 10.72 12.63 27.69
N PRO A 846 10.63 13.94 28.00
CA PRO A 846 11.77 14.84 27.85
C PRO A 846 12.97 14.30 28.64
N LEU A 847 14.16 14.28 28.04
CA LEU A 847 15.38 13.78 28.69
C LEU A 847 16.10 14.91 29.41
N ALA A 848 16.31 14.75 30.72
CA ALA A 848 17.13 15.65 31.51
C ALA A 848 18.55 15.08 31.67
N ILE A 849 19.54 15.91 31.38
CA ILE A 849 20.94 15.65 31.72
C ILE A 849 21.27 16.59 32.87
N ALA A 850 21.26 16.07 34.11
CA ALA A 850 21.29 16.89 35.33
C ALA A 850 22.56 17.74 35.50
N ALA A 851 23.68 17.31 34.92
CA ALA A 851 24.93 18.06 34.77
C ALA A 851 25.80 17.40 33.68
N GLU A 852 26.87 18.06 33.21
CA GLU A 852 27.89 17.41 32.38
C GLU A 852 28.45 16.16 33.09
N GLY A 853 28.28 14.99 32.46
CA GLY A 853 28.71 13.70 33.02
C GLY A 853 27.69 12.99 33.94
N GLY A 854 26.53 13.59 34.23
CA GLY A 854 25.47 12.96 35.04
C GLY A 854 24.79 11.75 34.35
N PRO A 855 23.92 10.99 35.06
CA PRO A 855 23.04 10.02 34.42
C PRO A 855 22.07 10.72 33.46
N VAL A 856 21.67 10.03 32.39
CA VAL A 856 20.51 10.43 31.59
C VAL A 856 19.27 10.05 32.38
N GLU A 857 18.59 11.03 32.96
CA GLU A 857 17.34 10.83 33.66
C GLU A 857 16.19 11.19 32.71
N LEU A 858 15.11 10.39 32.73
CA LEU A 858 13.83 10.90 32.24
C LEU A 858 13.53 12.13 33.09
N ALA A 859 13.33 13.30 32.48
CA ALA A 859 12.90 14.47 33.23
C ALA A 859 11.64 14.09 34.02
N PRO A 860 11.53 14.48 35.30
CA PRO A 860 10.32 14.21 36.06
C PRO A 860 9.15 14.85 35.30
N ASP A 861 8.33 13.98 34.73
CA ASP A 861 7.19 14.36 33.90
C ASP A 861 6.35 15.40 34.66
N PRO A 862 6.15 16.60 34.10
CA PRO A 862 5.48 17.68 34.82
C PRO A 862 4.04 17.33 35.21
N ASP A 863 3.39 16.33 34.60
CA ASP A 863 2.24 15.65 35.23
C ASP A 863 1.87 14.26 34.66
N PRO A 864 2.06 13.18 35.44
CA PRO A 864 1.29 11.95 35.25
C PRO A 864 0.62 11.48 36.55
N LEU A 865 0.03 12.39 37.34
CA LEU A 865 -0.74 12.01 38.53
C LEU A 865 -2.26 12.07 38.34
N VAL A 866 -2.78 12.89 37.42
CA VAL A 866 -4.25 13.06 37.23
C VAL A 866 -4.66 13.21 35.75
N ARG A 867 -5.31 12.19 35.16
CA ARG A 867 -6.07 12.33 33.90
C ARG A 867 -7.55 12.56 34.19
N LEU A 868 -8.10 13.69 33.71
CA LEU A 868 -9.52 14.01 33.76
C LEU A 868 -10.21 13.63 32.45
N CYS A 869 -11.10 12.63 32.50
CA CYS A 869 -11.93 12.25 31.36
C CYS A 869 -13.30 12.97 31.45
N PRO A 870 -13.65 13.83 30.47
CA PRO A 870 -14.97 14.43 30.39
C PRO A 870 -16.03 13.40 29.96
N PRO A 871 -17.32 13.61 30.31
CA PRO A 871 -18.42 12.84 29.73
C PRO A 871 -18.61 13.14 28.23
N LEU A 872 -19.34 12.25 27.54
CA LEU A 872 -19.62 12.34 26.10
C LEU A 872 -20.31 13.68 25.73
N PRO A 873 -20.02 14.27 24.56
CA PRO A 873 -20.60 15.57 24.18
C PRO A 873 -22.12 15.52 24.03
N GLY A 874 -22.83 16.43 24.72
CA GLY A 874 -24.28 16.65 24.50
C GLY A 874 -25.13 16.94 25.74
N SER A 875 -24.61 16.74 26.95
CA SER A 875 -25.33 17.00 28.21
C SER A 875 -24.50 17.85 29.17
N PRO A 876 -25.11 18.71 30.01
CA PRO A 876 -24.42 19.33 31.13
C PRO A 876 -23.97 18.25 32.13
N PRO A 877 -22.74 18.29 32.66
CA PRO A 877 -22.21 17.24 33.53
C PRO A 877 -22.84 17.28 34.93
N GLU A 878 -23.35 16.13 35.39
CA GLU A 878 -23.82 15.93 36.77
C GLU A 878 -22.65 15.50 37.69
N PRO A 879 -22.75 15.70 39.03
CA PRO A 879 -21.74 15.27 40.00
C PRO A 879 -21.53 13.74 40.00
N GLY A 880 -20.48 13.28 39.33
CA GLY A 880 -20.13 11.86 39.18
C GLY A 880 -19.86 11.41 37.74
N ASP A 881 -20.17 12.25 36.74
CA ASP A 881 -19.98 11.93 35.31
C ASP A 881 -18.51 12.00 34.85
N TRP A 882 -17.68 12.75 35.57
CA TRP A 882 -16.25 12.81 35.31
C TRP A 882 -15.55 11.56 35.83
N THR A 883 -14.57 11.05 35.08
CA THR A 883 -13.70 9.96 35.55
C THR A 883 -12.27 10.47 35.71
N VAL A 884 -11.74 10.36 36.93
CA VAL A 884 -10.39 10.77 37.33
C VAL A 884 -9.50 9.54 37.35
N HIS A 885 -8.55 9.44 36.44
CA HIS A 885 -7.54 8.39 36.43
C HIS A 885 -6.27 8.87 37.14
N LEU A 886 -5.90 8.20 38.23
CA LEU A 886 -4.67 8.43 38.99
C LEU A 886 -3.66 7.32 38.68
N HIS A 887 -2.42 7.66 38.35
CA HIS A 887 -1.33 6.70 38.15
C HIS A 887 -0.31 6.82 39.28
N LEU A 888 0.01 5.71 39.95
CA LEU A 888 1.02 5.68 40.99
C LEU A 888 2.32 5.05 40.43
N PRO A 889 3.43 5.81 40.35
CA PRO A 889 4.70 5.29 39.86
C PRO A 889 5.34 4.30 40.84
N GLU A 890 6.26 3.48 40.35
CA GLU A 890 7.01 2.52 41.18
C GLU A 890 7.78 3.21 42.31
N GLY A 891 7.75 2.59 43.49
CA GLY A 891 8.44 3.09 44.69
C GLY A 891 7.67 4.12 45.55
N ARG A 892 6.56 4.70 45.09
CA ARG A 892 5.72 5.60 45.93
C ARG A 892 4.56 4.84 46.59
N GLY A 893 4.56 4.81 47.92
CA GLY A 893 3.47 4.23 48.71
C GLY A 893 2.20 5.07 48.68
N ALA A 894 1.06 4.45 49.05
CA ALA A 894 -0.28 5.06 49.01
C ALA A 894 -0.46 6.34 49.86
N GLN A 895 0.51 6.67 50.71
CA GLN A 895 0.55 7.91 51.51
C GLN A 895 0.66 9.19 50.65
N ALA A 896 0.95 9.07 49.35
CA ALA A 896 0.99 10.18 48.40
C ALA A 896 -0.35 10.45 47.67
N LEU A 897 -1.42 9.71 47.96
CA LEU A 897 -2.74 9.94 47.35
C LEU A 897 -3.42 11.19 47.97
N PRO A 898 -4.04 12.08 47.18
CA PRO A 898 -4.89 13.15 47.70
C PRO A 898 -6.15 12.56 48.37
N ASP A 899 -6.90 13.37 49.13
CA ASP A 899 -8.15 12.93 49.79
C ASP A 899 -9.19 12.41 48.79
N LEU A 900 -9.18 11.09 48.59
CA LEU A 900 -10.12 10.36 47.75
C LEU A 900 -11.57 10.50 48.25
N GLY A 901 -11.76 10.80 49.54
CA GLY A 901 -13.06 11.07 50.15
C GLY A 901 -13.71 12.37 49.67
N THR A 902 -12.93 13.30 49.10
CA THR A 902 -13.45 14.50 48.42
C THR A 902 -13.65 14.25 46.92
N LEU A 903 -12.67 13.66 46.24
CA LEU A 903 -12.76 13.36 44.80
C LEU A 903 -13.96 12.45 44.44
N THR A 904 -14.22 11.41 45.22
CA THR A 904 -15.31 10.44 44.96
C THR A 904 -16.73 10.99 45.13
N ARG A 905 -16.87 12.23 45.65
CA ARG A 905 -18.15 12.96 45.70
C ARG A 905 -18.51 13.60 44.36
N HIS A 906 -17.51 13.92 43.53
CA HIS A 906 -17.66 14.70 42.30
C HIS A 906 -17.29 13.93 41.03
N ALA A 907 -16.52 12.84 41.14
CA ALA A 907 -16.07 12.01 40.04
C ALA A 907 -15.97 10.52 40.42
N ARG A 908 -15.97 9.62 39.44
CA ARG A 908 -15.43 8.26 39.60
C ARG A 908 -13.92 8.33 39.61
N VAL A 909 -13.25 7.59 40.50
CA VAL A 909 -11.78 7.60 40.58
C VAL A 909 -11.23 6.22 40.24
N VAL A 910 -10.29 6.15 39.31
CA VAL A 910 -9.60 4.92 38.91
C VAL A 910 -8.13 5.06 39.26
N VAL A 911 -7.63 4.26 40.18
CA VAL A 911 -6.23 4.28 40.62
C VAL A 911 -5.50 3.11 39.99
N THR A 912 -4.39 3.39 39.30
CA THR A 912 -3.51 2.37 38.70
C THR A 912 -2.23 2.24 39.52
N THR A 913 -1.83 1.01 39.84
CA THR A 913 -0.67 0.72 40.70
C THR A 913 0.25 -0.37 40.14
N PRO A 914 1.55 -0.36 40.47
CA PRO A 914 2.45 -1.46 40.16
C PRO A 914 2.02 -2.78 40.83
N ARG A 915 2.43 -3.92 40.27
CA ARG A 915 2.12 -5.25 40.84
C ARG A 915 2.70 -5.39 42.25
N GLY A 916 1.89 -5.92 43.18
CA GLY A 916 2.26 -6.12 44.59
C GLY A 916 1.67 -5.09 45.56
N ALA A 917 1.33 -3.88 45.10
CA ALA A 917 0.83 -2.78 45.95
C ALA A 917 -0.61 -2.96 46.50
N ARG A 918 -1.21 -4.15 46.42
CA ARG A 918 -2.56 -4.43 46.95
C ARG A 918 -2.62 -4.78 48.44
N ALA A 919 -1.48 -5.05 49.09
CA ALA A 919 -1.44 -5.47 50.48
C ALA A 919 -1.72 -4.30 51.45
N GLY A 920 -2.98 -4.17 51.91
CA GLY A 920 -3.35 -3.33 53.05
C GLY A 920 -3.95 -1.95 52.76
N ILE A 921 -4.42 -1.68 51.52
CA ILE A 921 -5.09 -0.41 51.19
C ILE A 921 -6.61 -0.58 51.30
N ASP A 922 -7.24 0.12 52.24
CA ASP A 922 -8.70 0.26 52.32
C ASP A 922 -9.17 1.42 51.43
N LEU A 923 -10.15 1.20 50.57
CA LEU A 923 -10.56 2.14 49.52
C LEU A 923 -12.07 2.44 49.58
N PRO A 924 -12.48 3.71 49.36
CA PRO A 924 -13.90 4.04 49.22
C PRO A 924 -14.54 3.27 48.06
N ARG A 925 -15.81 2.83 48.22
CA ARG A 925 -16.58 2.03 47.23
C ARG A 925 -16.66 2.59 45.79
N ARG A 926 -16.28 3.85 45.57
CA ARG A 926 -16.25 4.53 44.26
C ARG A 926 -14.85 4.64 43.63
N VAL A 927 -13.84 4.02 44.25
CA VAL A 927 -12.47 3.95 43.72
C VAL A 927 -12.21 2.57 43.12
N LEU A 928 -11.81 2.51 41.86
CA LEU A 928 -11.44 1.27 41.17
C LEU A 928 -9.92 1.13 41.14
N LEU A 929 -9.36 0.08 41.76
CA LEU A 929 -7.92 -0.16 41.80
C LEU A 929 -7.47 -1.20 40.75
N HIS A 930 -6.85 -0.72 39.68
CA HIS A 930 -6.41 -1.53 38.55
C HIS A 930 -4.89 -1.76 38.62
N PRO A 931 -4.40 -3.01 38.75
CA PRO A 931 -2.97 -3.27 38.68
C PRO A 931 -2.47 -3.00 37.25
N ALA A 932 -1.28 -2.41 37.13
CA ALA A 932 -0.59 -2.28 35.86
C ALA A 932 -0.19 -3.69 35.33
N PRO A 933 -0.28 -3.94 34.01
CA PRO A 933 0.23 -5.16 33.41
C PRO A 933 1.77 -5.17 33.49
N ALA A 934 2.35 -6.36 33.69
CA ALA A 934 3.80 -6.54 33.55
C ALA A 934 4.21 -6.51 32.07
N PRO A 935 5.50 -6.27 31.74
CA PRO A 935 6.01 -6.34 30.38
C PRO A 935 5.69 -7.68 29.67
N ASP A 936 5.59 -8.78 30.42
CA ASP A 936 5.21 -10.11 29.93
C ASP A 936 3.68 -10.28 29.68
N ALA A 937 3.05 -9.27 29.08
CA ALA A 937 1.59 -9.20 28.91
C ALA A 937 1.02 -10.35 28.04
N LEU A 938 1.84 -10.98 27.18
CA LEU A 938 1.43 -12.10 26.29
C LEU A 938 0.78 -13.28 27.04
N ALA A 939 1.40 -13.75 28.12
CA ALA A 939 0.98 -14.97 28.79
C ALA A 939 -0.31 -14.76 29.62
N GLY A 940 -0.46 -13.57 30.21
CA GLY A 940 -1.67 -13.18 30.92
C GLY A 940 -2.87 -12.96 30.00
N LEU A 941 -2.66 -12.36 28.83
CA LEU A 941 -3.74 -12.16 27.85
C LEU A 941 -4.26 -13.51 27.32
N ARG A 942 -3.38 -14.49 27.09
CA ARG A 942 -3.77 -15.87 26.72
C ARG A 942 -4.69 -16.53 27.75
N ALA A 943 -4.45 -16.35 29.05
CA ALA A 943 -5.30 -16.92 30.09
C ALA A 943 -6.66 -16.19 30.20
N VAL A 944 -6.67 -14.86 30.13
CA VAL A 944 -7.91 -14.06 30.26
C VAL A 944 -8.84 -14.24 29.05
N LEU A 945 -8.29 -14.42 27.84
CA LEU A 945 -9.05 -14.71 26.62
C LEU A 945 -9.55 -16.16 26.52
N ALA A 946 -8.98 -17.09 27.30
CA ALA A 946 -9.46 -18.48 27.37
C ALA A 946 -10.71 -18.63 28.25
N ASP A 947 -10.78 -17.89 29.37
CA ASP A 947 -11.85 -18.02 30.37
C ASP A 947 -13.04 -17.05 30.16
N ASN A 948 -12.93 -16.04 29.29
CA ASN A 948 -14.03 -15.10 29.01
C ASN A 948 -14.56 -15.24 27.57
N ALA A 949 -15.83 -15.66 27.45
CA ALA A 949 -16.54 -15.75 26.18
C ALA A 949 -16.86 -14.36 25.59
N ALA A 950 -15.91 -13.78 24.85
CA ALA A 950 -16.08 -12.57 24.05
C ALA A 950 -15.80 -12.88 22.55
N PRO A 951 -16.82 -12.95 21.67
CA PRO A 951 -16.71 -13.66 20.39
C PRO A 951 -16.09 -12.86 19.22
N TRP A 952 -15.33 -11.80 19.48
CA TRP A 952 -14.88 -10.83 18.45
C TRP A 952 -13.37 -10.55 18.42
N ILE A 953 -12.55 -11.44 18.97
CA ILE A 953 -11.08 -11.41 18.82
C ILE A 953 -10.60 -12.73 18.22
N THR A 954 -10.32 -12.73 16.91
CA THR A 954 -9.78 -13.88 16.17
C THR A 954 -8.55 -13.53 15.34
N HIS A 955 -7.67 -12.66 15.87
CA HIS A 955 -6.23 -12.90 15.94
C HIS A 955 -5.52 -11.70 16.60
N LEU A 956 -4.69 -12.02 17.59
CA LEU A 956 -3.65 -11.17 18.13
C LEU A 956 -2.33 -11.75 17.60
N ASP A 957 -1.46 -10.95 17.01
CA ASP A 957 -0.08 -11.37 16.80
C ASP A 957 0.90 -10.25 17.18
N LEU A 958 2.02 -10.65 17.78
CA LEU A 958 2.98 -9.75 18.40
C LEU A 958 4.34 -9.95 17.73
N GLY A 959 4.74 -8.95 16.95
CA GLY A 959 5.94 -9.03 16.14
C GLY A 959 7.23 -9.15 16.96
N THR A 960 8.00 -10.20 16.71
CA THR A 960 9.43 -10.24 17.01
C THR A 960 10.25 -9.89 15.76
N VAL A 961 10.81 -8.68 15.76
CA VAL A 961 11.84 -8.19 14.82
C VAL A 961 11.39 -8.18 13.33
N PRO A 962 12.22 -7.89 12.28
CA PRO A 962 11.75 -7.02 11.21
C PRO A 962 11.41 -7.76 9.90
N GLY A 963 10.20 -7.54 9.41
CA GLY A 963 9.78 -7.90 8.05
C GLY A 963 8.50 -8.71 8.02
N ASP A 964 7.35 -8.03 8.01
CA ASP A 964 6.25 -8.34 7.08
C ASP A 964 5.11 -7.31 7.19
N LEU A 965 4.29 -7.25 6.14
CA LEU A 965 3.18 -6.31 5.99
C LEU A 965 1.90 -6.88 6.60
N VAL A 966 1.30 -6.20 7.59
CA VAL A 966 0.00 -6.61 8.16
C VAL A 966 -1.07 -5.55 7.87
N GLY A 967 -2.03 -5.90 7.00
CA GLY A 967 -3.25 -5.15 6.75
C GLY A 967 -4.47 -5.89 7.28
N LEU A 968 -5.39 -5.17 7.92
CA LEU A 968 -6.67 -5.70 8.42
C LEU A 968 -7.77 -5.54 7.37
N LEU A 969 -8.39 -6.65 6.98
CA LEU A 969 -9.63 -6.75 6.21
C LEU A 969 -10.74 -7.27 7.13
N ILE A 970 -11.96 -6.72 7.02
CA ILE A 970 -13.14 -7.16 7.77
C ILE A 970 -14.19 -7.64 6.76
N ASP A 971 -14.84 -8.76 7.07
CA ASP A 971 -15.80 -9.47 6.21
C ASP A 971 -17.19 -8.79 6.19
N GLU A 972 -17.92 -8.92 5.07
CA GLU A 972 -19.22 -8.26 4.82
C GLU A 972 -20.38 -8.86 5.61
N GLU A 973 -20.40 -10.18 5.88
CA GLU A 973 -21.60 -10.82 6.44
C GLU A 973 -21.85 -10.48 7.92
N LEU A 974 -20.79 -10.13 8.67
CA LEU A 974 -20.93 -9.77 10.09
C LEU A 974 -21.75 -8.48 10.28
N ALA A 975 -21.80 -7.62 9.25
CA ALA A 975 -22.62 -6.41 9.27
C ALA A 975 -24.13 -6.73 9.23
N GLY A 976 -24.54 -7.81 8.55
CA GLY A 976 -25.95 -8.18 8.40
C GLY A 976 -26.61 -8.56 9.72
N ALA A 977 -25.93 -9.33 10.57
CA ALA A 977 -26.44 -9.77 11.86
C ALA A 977 -26.57 -8.60 12.87
N ALA A 978 -25.57 -7.71 12.91
CA ALA A 978 -25.58 -6.54 13.80
C ALA A 978 -26.74 -5.56 13.51
N ILE A 979 -27.20 -5.48 12.25
CA ILE A 979 -28.32 -4.63 11.82
C ILE A 979 -29.67 -5.11 12.38
N ALA A 980 -29.86 -6.42 12.62
CA ALA A 980 -31.12 -6.96 13.11
C ALA A 980 -31.33 -6.73 14.63
N GLU A 981 -30.25 -6.77 15.43
CA GLU A 981 -30.35 -6.67 16.89
C GLU A 981 -30.34 -5.20 17.38
N ALA A 982 -29.76 -4.28 16.60
CA ALA A 982 -29.68 -2.84 16.92
C ALA A 982 -31.02 -2.08 16.84
N ALA A 983 -32.11 -2.73 16.43
CA ALA A 983 -33.41 -2.10 16.17
C ALA A 983 -34.19 -1.63 17.42
N ARG A 984 -33.62 -1.71 18.64
CA ARG A 984 -34.33 -1.41 19.91
C ARG A 984 -33.83 -0.20 20.72
N GLY A 985 -32.80 0.52 20.27
CA GLY A 985 -32.37 1.76 20.92
C GLY A 985 -31.11 2.37 20.30
N GLY A 986 -31.25 3.51 19.61
CA GLY A 986 -30.15 4.13 18.84
C GLY A 986 -29.06 4.83 19.69
N ARG A 987 -28.01 5.41 19.10
CA ARG A 987 -27.77 5.71 17.67
C ARG A 987 -26.26 5.59 17.36
N PHE A 988 -25.90 4.95 16.24
CA PHE A 988 -24.56 5.03 15.63
C PHE A 988 -24.67 4.96 14.09
N ALA A 989 -23.62 5.38 13.40
CA ALA A 989 -23.45 5.20 11.95
C ALA A 989 -22.15 4.41 11.68
N VAL A 990 -22.23 3.40 10.83
CA VAL A 990 -21.14 2.49 10.45
C VAL A 990 -21.12 2.39 8.93
N ALA A 991 -19.95 2.10 8.35
CA ALA A 991 -19.79 1.94 6.90
C ALA A 991 -18.84 0.82 6.51
N ILE A 992 -19.04 0.32 5.30
CA ILE A 992 -18.38 -0.87 4.74
C ILE A 992 -17.87 -0.50 3.34
N PRO A 993 -16.58 -0.69 3.03
CA PRO A 993 -16.06 -0.52 1.67
C PRO A 993 -16.00 -1.86 0.92
N GLY A 994 -16.54 -1.91 -0.31
CA GLY A 994 -16.04 -2.85 -1.33
C GLY A 994 -16.99 -3.88 -1.95
N ARG A 995 -18.03 -3.46 -2.68
CA ARG A 995 -18.52 -4.21 -3.85
C ARG A 995 -18.64 -3.32 -5.09
N GLY A 996 -17.80 -3.60 -6.08
CA GLY A 996 -18.12 -3.26 -7.48
C GLY A 996 -19.18 -4.22 -8.03
N ALA A 997 -19.83 -3.78 -9.12
CA ALA A 997 -20.85 -4.50 -9.91
C ALA A 997 -20.83 -6.04 -9.76
N GLU A 998 -21.93 -6.72 -9.45
CA GLU A 998 -23.22 -6.63 -10.17
C GLU A 998 -24.44 -6.82 -9.25
N LEU A 999 -25.39 -5.87 -9.26
CA LEU A 999 -26.81 -6.11 -8.93
C LEU A 999 -27.66 -4.88 -9.30
N ARG A 1000 -28.67 -5.04 -10.18
CA ARG A 1000 -29.52 -3.94 -10.66
C ARG A 1000 -30.67 -3.63 -9.68
N PRO A 1001 -30.74 -2.45 -9.04
CA PRO A 1001 -31.78 -2.14 -8.07
C PRO A 1001 -33.06 -1.60 -8.74
N ARG A 1002 -33.87 -2.48 -9.35
CA ARG A 1002 -35.23 -2.08 -9.82
C ARG A 1002 -36.33 -3.16 -9.79
N ARG A 1003 -36.10 -4.33 -9.18
CA ARG A 1003 -37.15 -5.39 -9.05
C ARG A 1003 -37.33 -5.99 -7.66
N ALA A 1004 -36.49 -5.65 -6.67
CA ALA A 1004 -36.63 -6.18 -5.30
C ALA A 1004 -37.60 -5.38 -4.41
N VAL A 1005 -37.86 -4.10 -4.73
CA VAL A 1005 -38.67 -3.20 -3.87
C VAL A 1005 -40.18 -3.32 -4.13
N GLU A 1006 -40.59 -3.77 -5.32
CA GLU A 1006 -42.02 -3.93 -5.67
C GLU A 1006 -42.63 -5.23 -5.08
N ALA A 1007 -41.81 -6.17 -4.60
CA ALA A 1007 -42.25 -7.47 -4.09
C ALA A 1007 -42.63 -7.50 -2.58
N HIS A 1008 -42.60 -6.35 -1.89
CA HIS A 1008 -42.98 -6.24 -0.47
C HIS A 1008 -43.90 -5.08 -0.13
N ALA A 1009 -44.45 -4.38 -1.14
CA ALA A 1009 -45.48 -3.36 -0.96
C ALA A 1009 -46.90 -3.97 -0.78
N GLY A 1010 -47.02 -5.00 0.05
CA GLY A 1010 -48.27 -5.69 0.37
C GLY A 1010 -48.57 -5.64 1.87
N ALA A 1011 -49.72 -5.04 2.23
CA ALA A 1011 -50.28 -4.96 3.59
C ALA A 1011 -49.61 -4.01 4.62
N GLY A 1012 -49.89 -2.71 4.46
CA GLY A 1012 -50.51 -1.90 5.52
C GLY A 1012 -49.65 -1.32 6.65
N GLY A 1013 -49.44 0.02 6.62
CA GLY A 1013 -49.04 0.81 7.79
C GLY A 1013 -47.98 1.89 7.50
N ALA A 1014 -48.41 3.14 7.34
CA ALA A 1014 -47.54 4.30 7.14
C ALA A 1014 -47.30 5.06 8.48
N PRO A 1015 -46.46 6.12 8.53
CA PRO A 1015 -45.17 6.33 7.88
C PRO A 1015 -44.07 6.80 8.86
N VAL A 1016 -42.83 6.32 8.72
CA VAL A 1016 -41.64 6.99 9.32
C VAL A 1016 -40.64 7.34 8.23
N ALA A 1017 -40.86 8.50 7.61
CA ALA A 1017 -39.89 9.12 6.74
C ALA A 1017 -38.98 10.07 7.53
N ARG A 1018 -37.72 10.19 7.06
CA ARG A 1018 -36.63 11.11 7.44
C ARG A 1018 -35.55 10.54 8.38
N ARG A 1019 -34.30 10.81 7.98
CA ARG A 1019 -33.00 10.57 8.64
C ARG A 1019 -32.44 9.13 8.57
N ILE A 1020 -31.76 8.84 7.45
CA ILE A 1020 -30.37 8.38 7.42
C ILE A 1020 -29.76 8.94 6.12
N ALA A 1021 -28.58 9.56 6.22
CA ALA A 1021 -27.76 10.04 5.11
C ALA A 1021 -26.35 9.44 5.25
N PRO A 1022 -25.56 9.30 4.16
CA PRO A 1022 -24.54 8.26 4.09
C PRO A 1022 -23.13 8.72 4.47
N ALA A 1023 -22.44 7.86 5.20
CA ALA A 1023 -20.99 7.71 5.21
C ALA A 1023 -20.72 6.20 5.03
N PHE A 1024 -19.59 5.69 4.56
CA PHE A 1024 -18.33 6.27 4.09
C PHE A 1024 -18.05 5.69 2.68
N ALA A 1025 -17.04 6.21 1.98
CA ALA A 1025 -16.33 5.46 0.94
C ALA A 1025 -14.83 5.86 0.99
N GLY A 1026 -13.92 4.88 0.93
CA GLY A 1026 -12.49 5.16 0.94
C GLY A 1026 -11.61 3.91 0.95
N LEU A 1027 -10.64 3.91 0.02
CA LEU A 1027 -9.51 2.97 -0.11
C LEU A 1027 -9.80 1.51 -0.53
N HIS A 1028 -9.80 1.29 -1.86
CA HIS A 1028 -8.97 0.19 -2.41
C HIS A 1028 -8.43 0.42 -3.84
N GLU A 1029 -8.77 1.54 -4.51
CA GLU A 1029 -8.52 1.75 -5.94
C GLU A 1029 -7.43 2.79 -6.27
N ARG A 1030 -6.19 2.54 -5.83
CA ARG A 1030 -5.01 3.24 -6.38
C ARG A 1030 -3.95 2.33 -7.00
N ALA A 1031 -4.01 1.02 -6.74
CA ALA A 1031 -3.13 0.05 -7.41
C ALA A 1031 -3.65 -0.30 -8.82
N ALA A 1032 -4.93 -0.65 -8.95
CA ALA A 1032 -5.49 -1.16 -10.20
C ALA A 1032 -5.56 -0.13 -11.36
N LEU A 1033 -5.65 1.16 -11.06
CA LEU A 1033 -5.69 2.21 -12.08
C LEU A 1033 -4.29 2.57 -12.61
N ALA A 1034 -3.23 2.37 -11.82
CA ALA A 1034 -1.86 2.53 -12.28
C ALA A 1034 -1.49 1.44 -13.31
N ASP A 1035 -1.80 0.18 -12.99
CA ASP A 1035 -1.58 -0.97 -13.88
C ASP A 1035 -2.32 -0.84 -15.24
N PHE A 1036 -3.46 -0.13 -15.26
CA PHE A 1036 -4.24 0.13 -16.48
C PHE A 1036 -3.66 1.24 -17.37
N ILE A 1037 -2.99 2.24 -16.78
CA ILE A 1037 -2.42 3.38 -17.52
C ILE A 1037 -1.04 3.04 -18.10
N GLU A 1038 -0.25 2.17 -17.44
CA GLU A 1038 1.10 1.80 -17.90
C GLU A 1038 1.12 0.75 -19.03
N SER A 1039 0.00 0.07 -19.32
CA SER A 1039 -0.08 -1.04 -20.29
C SER A 1039 -0.53 -0.65 -21.71
N GLY A 1040 -0.23 0.59 -22.12
CA GLY A 1040 -0.77 1.27 -23.31
C GLY A 1040 -0.93 0.41 -24.59
N GLY A 1041 -2.17 0.28 -25.06
CA GLY A 1041 -2.51 -0.46 -26.28
C GLY A 1041 -3.98 -0.42 -26.68
N LEU A 1042 -4.43 0.68 -27.30
CA LEU A 1042 -5.56 0.62 -28.23
C LEU A 1042 -5.05 0.07 -29.58
N PRO A 1043 -5.82 -0.79 -30.23
CA PRO A 1043 -6.41 -0.40 -31.51
C PRO A 1043 -7.90 -0.77 -31.59
N GLY A 1044 -8.74 0.17 -32.03
CA GLY A 1044 -10.14 -0.12 -32.39
C GLY A 1044 -10.30 -0.54 -33.86
N PRO A 1045 -11.49 -0.42 -34.46
CA PRO A 1045 -12.82 -0.33 -33.87
C PRO A 1045 -13.74 -1.50 -34.30
N ALA A 1046 -14.63 -1.96 -33.42
CA ALA A 1046 -15.79 -2.81 -33.74
C ALA A 1046 -16.84 -2.72 -32.61
#